data_AF-A0A0E3PN52-F1
#
_entry.id   AF-A0A0E3PN52-F1
#
_cell.length_a   1.000
_cell.length_b   1.000
_cell.length_c   1.000
_cell.angle_alpha   90.00
_cell.angle_beta   90.00
_cell.angle_gamma   90.00
#
_symmetry.space_group_name_H-M   'P 1'
#
loop_
_entity.id
_entity.type
_entity.pdbx_description
1 polymer ?
#
loop_
_entity_poly.entity_id
_entity_poly.type
_entity_poly.pdbx_seq_one_letter_code
_entity_poly.pdbx_strand_id
1 'polypeptide(L)'
;MINRTIFLRILLFIFIISISATASAGEITVDDDSGADFKSIQEAVNNSVPGDTIIVMPGIYTENVRVDVTGLTIRSESNNSNAQVKPLNESKSTFLIAANNITISGLNITGAGKMYHKNAIFAYGKMNNITGNTIENGSVYLRSYMPDNLKIILYSDMNNVTGNTIENGSIILGSEISGNLIAENKISNGEEGVYISCCGINNTVSGNTISNCSTGISEWDQGVDIRNNRITDCDCGIWLSMSSSGIENNTILNCDVGIILYDGGTVDIINNTITSCTECGIFNKGHSDRKRIYNNYFNNSLNVKFGPGEGGNTWNSSLASGSNIAGGPYIGGNFWAKPDGTGFSQICVDLDKNGIGDLPYKIYEDPYNVHEDEFDYLPLVSMSSLQNSVTPTANFTVSVTNGPAPLVVKFTDLSKNAILWNWDFDNDGVADSTEQNPIYAYRTQGNYTVNLTASNGLNTNSKFVNITVGKRVSSTWPFVYITSGAFSVIDTTTGTVVTSVKVGSVKMGRGPKGVAVVPNGKTAYVANSGSNNVSVIDTSTNTVTDTVKVGYNPSEVAVSPDGKKVYVVNEDSNNVSVIDTDTNTVTVTVPVGNWPEGIAVTPDGKKVYVTNGGNITAPEDTVSVIDTATNIVTATVPVGTHPRGIAVTPDGKNVYVANSHNRTVSVIDTATNSVTATVDVDNSPHEVVVNPTGTKVYVAGGDGFVSVIDTVTRKVITRLNVGKYPEEIAVTPNGEKVYVVTRGDYENNYSNNISVIDTSNDTVSATVNLDVSPGGLAIIPDPESVFPVANFSSNVSEGFAPLSVQFTDSSENATGWNWDFGDGAVSNEQNPAHTYLSPGNYTACLIVNNTDGTDSRFTTITVLESGFGNDSDSSGGSYSNGG
;
A
#
# COMPACT_ATOMS: atom_id res chain seq x y z
N MET A 1 -65.37 38.14 -47.26
CA MET A 1 -65.02 37.01 -46.37
C MET A 1 -63.81 37.46 -45.54
N ILE A 2 -64.03 38.05 -44.36
CA ILE A 2 -64.08 37.35 -43.04
C ILE A 2 -62.73 36.66 -42.79
N ASN A 3 -61.90 36.99 -41.80
CA ASN A 3 -62.19 37.59 -40.49
C ASN A 3 -60.98 38.42 -40.01
N ARG A 4 -61.15 39.75 -39.95
CA ARG A 4 -60.18 40.74 -39.48
C ARG A 4 -60.64 41.31 -38.14
N THR A 5 -61.15 40.44 -37.26
CA THR A 5 -62.05 40.81 -36.15
C THR A 5 -61.69 40.16 -34.80
N ILE A 6 -60.49 39.61 -34.65
CA ILE A 6 -59.99 39.07 -33.37
C ILE A 6 -58.79 39.87 -32.82
N PHE A 7 -58.06 40.61 -33.68
CA PHE A 7 -56.97 41.49 -33.26
C PHE A 7 -57.43 42.88 -32.77
N LEU A 8 -58.73 43.20 -32.91
CA LEU A 8 -59.31 44.49 -32.56
C LEU A 8 -60.19 44.46 -31.29
N ARG A 9 -60.24 43.32 -30.58
CA ARG A 9 -60.91 43.20 -29.26
C ARG A 9 -59.94 43.17 -28.06
N ILE A 10 -58.63 43.19 -28.32
CA ILE A 10 -57.57 43.28 -27.29
C ILE A 10 -57.08 44.73 -27.10
N LEU A 11 -57.45 45.67 -27.98
CA LEU A 11 -57.14 47.11 -27.84
C LEU A 11 -58.31 47.96 -27.31
N LEU A 12 -59.45 47.36 -26.95
CA LEU A 12 -60.63 48.06 -26.43
C LEU A 12 -61.04 47.56 -25.03
N PHE A 13 -60.04 47.21 -24.22
CA PHE A 13 -60.15 47.06 -22.75
C PHE A 13 -59.05 47.85 -22.03
N ILE A 14 -58.44 48.81 -22.73
CA ILE A 14 -57.50 49.81 -22.22
C ILE A 14 -58.04 51.18 -22.64
N PHE A 15 -59.19 51.61 -22.12
CA PHE A 15 -59.60 53.02 -22.00
C PHE A 15 -60.99 53.16 -21.35
N ILE A 16 -61.14 52.72 -20.10
CA ILE A 16 -61.98 53.43 -19.13
C ILE A 16 -61.11 53.56 -17.88
N ILE A 17 -60.14 54.47 -17.97
CA ILE A 17 -59.57 55.13 -16.80
C ILE A 17 -60.72 55.92 -16.23
N SER A 18 -61.33 55.41 -15.15
CA SER A 18 -61.99 56.26 -14.20
C SER A 18 -60.97 57.32 -13.80
N ILE A 19 -61.23 58.57 -14.16
CA ILE A 19 -60.58 59.74 -13.61
C ILE A 19 -61.02 59.81 -12.13
N SER A 20 -60.46 58.93 -11.31
CA SER A 20 -60.15 59.24 -9.93
C SER A 20 -58.80 59.91 -10.01
N ALA A 21 -58.74 61.19 -9.65
CA ALA A 21 -57.49 61.91 -9.51
C ALA A 21 -56.50 61.01 -8.75
N THR A 22 -55.43 60.56 -9.43
CA THR A 22 -54.26 60.03 -8.74
C THR A 22 -53.74 61.23 -7.96
N ALA A 23 -54.13 61.32 -6.69
CA ALA A 23 -53.40 62.13 -5.74
C ALA A 23 -51.95 61.71 -5.89
N SER A 24 -51.08 62.66 -6.25
CA SER A 24 -49.65 62.42 -6.30
C SER A 24 -49.24 61.95 -4.92
N ALA A 25 -48.49 60.85 -4.85
CA ALA A 25 -47.84 60.42 -3.62
C ALA A 25 -47.19 61.63 -2.93
N GLY A 26 -47.60 61.89 -1.69
CA GLY A 26 -47.14 63.00 -0.87
C GLY A 26 -46.18 62.53 0.21
N GLU A 27 -45.38 63.47 0.73
CA GLU A 27 -44.65 63.28 1.98
C GLU A 27 -45.47 63.86 3.13
N ILE A 28 -45.64 63.07 4.19
CA ILE A 28 -46.38 63.43 5.41
C ILE A 28 -45.40 63.33 6.57
N THR A 29 -45.30 64.38 7.37
CA THR A 29 -44.42 64.41 8.55
C THR A 29 -45.19 64.10 9.83
N VAL A 30 -44.56 63.34 10.74
CA VAL A 30 -45.09 63.04 12.07
C VAL A 30 -44.05 63.46 13.12
N ASP A 31 -44.46 64.27 14.09
CA ASP A 31 -43.62 64.78 15.17
C ASP A 31 -44.45 64.90 16.46
N ASP A 32 -43.87 64.62 17.63
CA ASP A 32 -44.54 64.79 18.92
C ASP A 32 -44.64 66.28 19.34
N ASP A 33 -43.94 67.17 18.61
CA ASP A 33 -43.99 68.63 18.72
C ASP A 33 -44.88 69.33 17.64
N SER A 34 -45.09 70.65 17.77
CA SER A 34 -46.10 71.39 16.99
C SER A 34 -45.71 71.80 15.54
N GLY A 35 -44.78 71.07 14.91
CA GLY A 35 -44.19 71.45 13.61
C GLY A 35 -44.54 70.56 12.41
N ALA A 36 -45.06 69.35 12.64
CA ALA A 36 -45.37 68.37 11.60
C ALA A 36 -46.84 68.35 11.17
N ASP A 37 -47.14 67.61 10.10
CA ASP A 37 -48.50 67.47 9.56
C ASP A 37 -49.44 66.77 10.56
N PHE A 38 -48.92 65.78 11.32
CA PHE A 38 -49.67 65.04 12.33
C PHE A 38 -48.83 64.78 13.59
N LYS A 39 -49.51 64.55 14.73
CA LYS A 39 -48.88 64.21 16.02
C LYS A 39 -48.79 62.72 16.33
N SER A 40 -49.47 61.89 15.53
CA SER A 40 -49.44 60.43 15.69
C SER A 40 -49.30 59.75 14.34
N ILE A 41 -48.65 58.61 14.33
CA ILE A 41 -48.44 57.80 13.13
C ILE A 41 -49.79 57.28 12.64
N GLN A 42 -50.69 56.84 13.53
CA GLN A 42 -52.02 56.36 13.15
C GLN A 42 -52.88 57.44 12.47
N GLU A 43 -52.80 58.70 12.93
CA GLU A 43 -53.55 59.79 12.30
C GLU A 43 -53.00 60.10 10.90
N ALA A 44 -51.67 60.06 10.72
CA ALA A 44 -51.05 60.17 9.41
C ALA A 44 -51.50 59.05 8.46
N VAL A 45 -51.51 57.79 8.94
CA VAL A 45 -52.01 56.64 8.16
C VAL A 45 -53.47 56.84 7.74
N ASN A 46 -54.34 57.26 8.65
CA ASN A 46 -55.77 57.47 8.37
C ASN A 46 -56.03 58.54 7.29
N ASN A 47 -55.11 59.49 7.12
CA ASN A 47 -55.20 60.58 6.15
C ASN A 47 -54.35 60.35 4.90
N SER A 48 -53.66 59.22 4.80
CA SER A 48 -52.81 58.89 3.66
C SER A 48 -53.60 58.30 2.50
N VAL A 49 -53.09 58.46 1.28
CA VAL A 49 -53.53 57.79 0.06
C VAL A 49 -52.45 56.81 -0.44
N PRO A 50 -52.79 55.89 -1.37
CA PRO A 50 -51.82 54.93 -1.86
C PRO A 50 -50.57 55.57 -2.47
N GLY A 51 -49.39 55.19 -1.96
CA GLY A 51 -48.09 55.69 -2.41
C GLY A 51 -47.45 56.74 -1.50
N ASP A 52 -48.17 57.27 -0.50
CA ASP A 52 -47.63 58.29 0.40
C ASP A 52 -46.44 57.78 1.25
N THR A 53 -45.57 58.71 1.61
CA THR A 53 -44.43 58.48 2.52
C THR A 53 -44.65 59.24 3.83
N ILE A 54 -44.81 58.50 4.92
CA ILE A 54 -44.86 59.02 6.29
C ILE A 54 -43.43 59.06 6.85
N ILE A 55 -42.94 60.26 7.15
CA ILE A 55 -41.63 60.53 7.74
C ILE A 55 -41.82 60.79 9.24
N VAL A 56 -41.35 59.87 10.07
CA VAL A 56 -41.43 59.92 11.53
C VAL A 56 -40.18 60.62 12.08
N MET A 57 -40.38 61.76 12.73
CA MET A 57 -39.32 62.53 13.37
C MET A 57 -38.84 61.84 14.66
N PRO A 58 -37.60 62.10 15.12
CA PRO A 58 -37.12 61.59 16.41
C PRO A 58 -38.07 61.94 17.56
N GLY A 59 -38.47 60.97 18.37
CA GLY A 59 -39.48 61.17 19.41
C GLY A 59 -39.96 59.85 20.02
N ILE A 60 -40.88 59.90 21.00
CA ILE A 60 -41.49 58.70 21.61
C ILE A 60 -42.98 58.64 21.29
N TYR A 61 -43.35 57.75 20.40
CA TYR A 61 -44.72 57.51 19.93
C TYR A 61 -45.30 56.29 20.66
N THR A 62 -46.28 56.52 21.55
CA THR A 62 -46.94 55.43 22.29
C THR A 62 -48.31 55.14 21.67
N GLU A 63 -48.34 54.22 20.71
CA GLU A 63 -49.53 53.89 19.92
C GLU A 63 -49.47 52.46 19.36
N ASN A 64 -50.62 51.90 19.00
CA ASN A 64 -50.70 50.70 18.17
C ASN A 64 -51.17 51.13 16.78
N VAL A 65 -50.33 50.97 15.76
CA VAL A 65 -50.57 51.48 14.41
C VAL A 65 -51.11 50.36 13.52
N ARG A 66 -52.33 50.54 12.99
CA ARG A 66 -52.89 49.72 11.92
C ARG A 66 -52.65 50.38 10.57
N VAL A 67 -51.93 49.69 9.70
CA VAL A 67 -51.61 50.11 8.33
C VAL A 67 -52.51 49.36 7.35
N ASP A 68 -53.58 50.00 6.90
CA ASP A 68 -54.59 49.43 5.99
C ASP A 68 -54.71 50.18 4.64
N VAL A 69 -53.86 51.17 4.40
CA VAL A 69 -53.70 51.85 3.10
C VAL A 69 -52.55 51.21 2.33
N THR A 70 -52.81 50.70 1.12
CA THR A 70 -51.80 50.03 0.27
C THR A 70 -50.75 51.01 -0.24
N GLY A 71 -49.49 50.56 -0.33
CA GLY A 71 -48.42 51.33 -0.97
C GLY A 71 -47.74 52.38 -0.07
N LEU A 72 -48.03 52.41 1.24
CA LEU A 72 -47.41 53.38 2.14
C LEU A 72 -45.96 53.05 2.46
N THR A 73 -45.15 54.09 2.59
CA THR A 73 -43.82 54.00 3.21
C THR A 73 -43.85 54.73 4.54
N ILE A 74 -43.61 54.02 5.64
CA ILE A 74 -43.42 54.60 6.97
C ILE A 74 -41.94 54.47 7.30
N ARG A 75 -41.26 55.60 7.40
CA ARG A 75 -39.82 55.63 7.68
C ARG A 75 -39.47 56.70 8.68
N SER A 76 -38.37 56.53 9.37
CA SER A 76 -37.76 57.62 10.11
C SER A 76 -37.19 58.71 9.18
N GLU A 77 -37.01 59.92 9.73
CA GLU A 77 -36.36 61.05 9.04
C GLU A 77 -34.95 60.70 8.54
N SER A 78 -34.21 59.91 9.33
CA SER A 78 -32.93 59.32 8.96
C SER A 78 -32.99 57.82 9.18
N ASN A 79 -32.34 57.02 8.32
CA ASN A 79 -32.36 55.54 8.34
C ASN A 79 -31.84 54.87 9.64
N ASN A 80 -31.62 55.63 10.72
CA ASN A 80 -31.31 55.16 12.08
C ASN A 80 -31.65 56.26 13.13
N SER A 81 -32.90 56.74 13.13
CA SER A 81 -33.32 57.84 14.02
C SER A 81 -33.84 57.37 15.38
N ASN A 82 -33.79 58.22 16.40
CA ASN A 82 -34.40 58.00 17.73
C ASN A 82 -35.95 57.98 17.71
N ALA A 83 -36.61 57.72 16.58
CA ALA A 83 -38.06 57.55 16.51
C ALA A 83 -38.46 56.21 17.16
N GLN A 84 -38.87 56.28 18.43
CA GLN A 84 -39.26 55.13 19.23
C GLN A 84 -40.78 54.94 19.16
N VAL A 85 -41.23 53.77 18.70
CA VAL A 85 -42.65 53.40 18.67
C VAL A 85 -42.90 52.30 19.70
N LYS A 86 -43.74 52.61 20.70
CA LYS A 86 -44.07 51.72 21.82
C LYS A 86 -45.57 51.38 21.78
N PRO A 87 -45.95 50.14 22.11
CA PRO A 87 -47.36 49.75 22.09
C PRO A 87 -48.13 50.48 23.20
N LEU A 88 -49.24 51.14 22.84
CA LEU A 88 -50.18 51.68 23.82
C LEU A 88 -50.92 50.58 24.58
N ASN A 89 -51.27 49.50 23.88
CA ASN A 89 -51.87 48.29 24.43
C ASN A 89 -50.94 47.10 24.19
N GLU A 90 -50.30 46.64 25.26
CA GLU A 90 -49.37 45.50 25.28
C GLU A 90 -49.98 44.15 24.85
N SER A 91 -51.30 44.07 24.67
CA SER A 91 -52.01 42.89 24.15
C SER A 91 -52.32 42.98 22.65
N LYS A 92 -51.85 44.03 21.97
CA LYS A 92 -51.97 44.23 20.52
C LYS A 92 -50.61 44.59 19.94
N SER A 93 -50.34 44.15 18.71
CA SER A 93 -49.07 44.44 18.03
C SER A 93 -48.82 45.94 17.91
N THR A 94 -47.56 46.37 17.99
CA THR A 94 -47.19 47.79 17.85
C THR A 94 -47.50 48.29 16.44
N PHE A 95 -47.18 47.49 15.42
CA PHE A 95 -47.65 47.65 14.05
C PHE A 95 -48.48 46.44 13.61
N LEU A 96 -49.61 46.72 12.97
CA LEU A 96 -50.47 45.76 12.30
C LEU A 96 -50.56 46.13 10.81
N ILE A 97 -49.84 45.42 9.96
CA ILE A 97 -49.81 45.61 8.51
C ILE A 97 -50.91 44.75 7.87
N ALA A 98 -52.02 45.42 7.51
CA ALA A 98 -53.19 44.82 6.89
C ALA A 98 -53.23 44.98 5.36
N ALA A 99 -52.46 45.93 4.83
CA ALA A 99 -52.40 46.25 3.41
C ALA A 99 -51.17 45.68 2.72
N ASN A 100 -51.14 45.80 1.39
CA ASN A 100 -50.04 45.32 0.55
C ASN A 100 -49.06 46.44 0.22
N ASN A 101 -47.84 46.08 -0.19
CA ASN A 101 -46.82 47.00 -0.67
C ASN A 101 -46.44 48.09 0.36
N ILE A 102 -46.39 47.72 1.64
CA ILE A 102 -46.04 48.61 2.74
C ILE A 102 -44.55 48.53 3.01
N THR A 103 -43.89 49.68 3.18
CA THR A 103 -42.51 49.73 3.69
C THR A 103 -42.51 50.28 5.12
N ILE A 104 -41.86 49.58 6.06
CA ILE A 104 -41.54 50.09 7.40
C ILE A 104 -40.03 50.10 7.56
N SER A 105 -39.43 51.26 7.82
CA SER A 105 -37.96 51.35 7.88
C SER A 105 -37.36 52.36 8.85
N GLY A 106 -36.19 52.01 9.41
CA GLY A 106 -35.37 52.90 10.23
C GLY A 106 -35.95 53.30 11.59
N LEU A 107 -37.00 52.64 12.06
CA LEU A 107 -37.65 52.92 13.35
C LEU A 107 -37.04 52.09 14.48
N ASN A 108 -37.13 52.59 15.72
CA ASN A 108 -36.95 51.77 16.92
C ASN A 108 -38.32 51.33 17.44
N ILE A 109 -38.63 50.04 17.44
CA ILE A 109 -39.96 49.51 17.72
C ILE A 109 -39.90 48.56 18.92
N THR A 110 -40.68 48.85 19.95
CA THR A 110 -40.83 47.93 21.10
C THR A 110 -41.96 46.94 20.84
N GLY A 111 -41.76 45.67 21.18
CA GLY A 111 -42.79 44.63 21.08
C GLY A 111 -43.87 44.70 22.15
N ALA A 112 -45.04 44.14 21.83
CA ALA A 112 -46.20 44.08 22.71
C ALA A 112 -46.11 42.94 23.75
N GLY A 113 -45.57 43.23 24.94
CA GLY A 113 -45.07 42.26 25.90
C GLY A 113 -46.11 41.30 26.52
N LYS A 114 -47.42 41.54 26.36
CA LYS A 114 -48.48 40.61 26.83
C LYS A 114 -48.97 39.66 25.74
N MET A 115 -48.47 39.77 24.51
CA MET A 115 -48.73 38.79 23.46
C MET A 115 -47.74 37.64 23.58
N TYR A 116 -48.17 36.42 23.21
CA TYR A 116 -47.34 35.21 23.27
C TYR A 116 -45.99 35.39 22.54
N HIS A 117 -46.00 35.93 21.32
CA HIS A 117 -44.78 36.21 20.54
C HIS A 117 -44.27 37.66 20.65
N LYS A 118 -44.84 38.47 21.55
CA LYS A 118 -44.49 39.89 21.75
C LYS A 118 -44.47 40.72 20.45
N ASN A 119 -45.43 40.52 19.54
CA ASN A 119 -45.40 41.09 18.19
C ASN A 119 -45.11 42.62 18.19
N ALA A 120 -43.95 43.01 17.65
CA ALA A 120 -43.65 44.39 17.31
C ALA A 120 -44.31 44.74 15.98
N ILE A 121 -44.17 43.87 14.98
CA ILE A 121 -44.82 44.01 13.68
C ILE A 121 -45.56 42.70 13.39
N PHE A 122 -46.86 42.79 13.12
CA PHE A 122 -47.66 41.69 12.60
C PHE A 122 -48.16 42.04 11.20
N ALA A 123 -47.88 41.19 10.22
CA ALA A 123 -48.30 41.40 8.84
C ALA A 123 -49.05 40.19 8.28
N TYR A 124 -50.19 40.47 7.64
CA TYR A 124 -50.94 39.51 6.81
C TYR A 124 -51.15 40.01 5.37
N GLY A 125 -50.55 41.14 5.02
CA GLY A 125 -50.51 41.68 3.66
C GLY A 125 -49.34 41.12 2.84
N LYS A 126 -49.37 41.39 1.54
CA LYS A 126 -48.37 40.90 0.56
C LYS A 126 -47.39 41.99 0.16
N MET A 127 -46.20 41.59 -0.30
CA MET A 127 -45.21 42.49 -0.89
C MET A 127 -44.74 43.61 0.05
N ASN A 128 -44.79 43.38 1.36
CA ASN A 128 -44.33 44.37 2.34
C ASN A 128 -42.81 44.27 2.54
N ASN A 129 -42.20 45.39 2.90
CA ASN A 129 -40.79 45.52 3.15
C ASN A 129 -40.54 46.07 4.55
N ILE A 130 -40.08 45.22 5.46
CA ILE A 130 -39.73 45.58 6.83
C ILE A 130 -38.21 45.62 6.88
N THR A 131 -37.62 46.82 6.84
CA THR A 131 -36.17 46.94 6.60
C THR A 131 -35.45 47.95 7.48
N GLY A 132 -34.29 47.57 8.02
CA GLY A 132 -33.42 48.49 8.76
C GLY A 132 -34.01 49.03 10.07
N ASN A 133 -34.94 48.31 10.69
CA ASN A 133 -35.51 48.69 11.98
C ASN A 133 -34.71 48.09 13.14
N THR A 134 -34.73 48.75 14.29
CA THR A 134 -34.29 48.19 15.57
C THR A 134 -35.54 47.76 16.34
N ILE A 135 -35.62 46.50 16.74
CA ILE A 135 -36.78 45.93 17.42
C ILE A 135 -36.33 45.37 18.76
N GLU A 136 -36.90 45.88 19.84
CA GLU A 136 -36.58 45.47 21.20
C GLU A 136 -37.77 44.78 21.86
N ASN A 137 -37.53 43.63 22.50
CA ASN A 137 -38.55 42.83 23.18
C ASN A 137 -39.73 42.49 22.29
N GLY A 138 -39.49 42.26 20.99
CA GLY A 138 -40.56 42.03 20.05
C GLY A 138 -40.19 41.29 18.79
N SER A 139 -41.18 40.66 18.20
CA SER A 139 -41.03 39.81 17.02
C SER A 139 -41.64 40.43 15.77
N VAL A 140 -41.14 40.04 14.60
CA VAL A 140 -41.81 40.25 13.31
C VAL A 140 -42.58 38.97 12.99
N TYR A 141 -43.90 39.07 12.89
CA TYR A 141 -44.76 37.92 12.63
C TYR A 141 -45.52 38.09 11.31
N LEU A 142 -45.14 37.29 10.32
CA LEU A 142 -45.84 37.15 9.05
C LEU A 142 -46.78 35.96 9.16
N ARG A 143 -48.09 36.13 8.92
CA ARG A 143 -49.05 35.02 9.07
C ARG A 143 -50.16 35.10 8.03
N SER A 144 -50.67 33.93 7.66
CA SER A 144 -52.01 33.84 7.09
C SER A 144 -53.08 34.29 8.11
N TYR A 145 -54.04 35.07 7.65
CA TYR A 145 -55.12 35.62 8.48
C TYR A 145 -56.45 35.51 7.77
N MET A 146 -57.49 35.07 8.47
CA MET A 146 -58.85 35.03 7.96
C MET A 146 -59.66 36.11 8.70
N PRO A 147 -59.88 37.29 8.08
CA PRO A 147 -60.72 38.31 8.69
C PRO A 147 -62.15 37.80 8.84
N ASP A 148 -62.79 38.07 9.99
CA ASP A 148 -64.16 37.62 10.31
C ASP A 148 -65.20 37.94 9.22
N ASN A 149 -64.91 38.95 8.40
CA ASN A 149 -65.85 39.50 7.41
C ASN A 149 -65.60 39.02 5.97
N LEU A 150 -64.50 38.33 5.65
CA LEU A 150 -64.06 38.11 4.26
C LEU A 150 -64.24 36.69 3.72
N LYS A 151 -64.48 35.67 4.55
CA LYS A 151 -64.54 34.24 4.14
C LYS A 151 -63.37 33.75 3.25
N ILE A 152 -62.30 34.53 3.15
CA ILE A 152 -61.11 34.29 2.33
C ILE A 152 -59.90 34.41 3.27
N ILE A 153 -58.97 33.47 3.16
CA ILE A 153 -57.69 33.51 3.87
C ILE A 153 -56.76 34.46 3.11
N LEU A 154 -56.21 35.44 3.81
CA LEU A 154 -55.15 36.31 3.31
C LEU A 154 -53.80 35.68 3.67
N TYR A 155 -52.88 35.69 2.72
CA TYR A 155 -51.56 35.09 2.84
C TYR A 155 -50.49 36.17 2.78
N SER A 156 -49.58 36.16 3.76
CA SER A 156 -48.42 37.05 3.81
C SER A 156 -47.34 36.60 2.83
N ASP A 157 -47.62 36.70 1.53
CA ASP A 157 -46.68 36.30 0.49
C ASP A 157 -45.75 37.43 0.07
N MET A 158 -44.56 37.06 -0.39
CA MET A 158 -43.59 37.98 -1.02
C MET A 158 -43.15 39.14 -0.13
N ASN A 159 -43.16 38.97 1.20
CA ASN A 159 -42.66 39.99 2.11
C ASN A 159 -41.14 39.87 2.29
N ASN A 160 -40.50 41.02 2.47
CA ASN A 160 -39.08 41.14 2.77
C ASN A 160 -38.91 41.60 4.22
N VAL A 161 -38.11 40.88 5.00
CA VAL A 161 -37.65 41.31 6.32
C VAL A 161 -36.14 41.36 6.26
N THR A 162 -35.58 42.58 6.09
CA THR A 162 -34.17 42.74 5.75
C THR A 162 -33.40 43.73 6.61
N GLY A 163 -32.17 43.40 7.01
CA GLY A 163 -31.28 44.36 7.69
C GLY A 163 -31.78 44.88 9.04
N ASN A 164 -32.75 44.21 9.68
CA ASN A 164 -33.27 44.62 10.98
C ASN A 164 -32.37 44.11 12.11
N THR A 165 -32.30 44.84 13.22
CA THR A 165 -31.72 44.38 14.48
C THR A 165 -32.85 44.03 15.44
N ILE A 166 -32.92 42.79 15.90
CA ILE A 166 -34.00 42.27 16.75
C ILE A 166 -33.39 41.68 18.02
N GLU A 167 -33.76 42.22 19.17
CA GLU A 167 -33.31 41.74 20.48
C GLU A 167 -34.51 41.26 21.33
N ASN A 168 -34.37 40.11 21.98
CA ASN A 168 -35.40 39.47 22.79
C ASN A 168 -36.71 39.19 22.01
N GLY A 169 -36.56 38.80 20.75
CA GLY A 169 -37.65 38.49 19.83
C GLY A 169 -37.18 37.69 18.61
N SER A 170 -38.12 37.37 17.74
CA SER A 170 -37.94 36.40 16.64
C SER A 170 -38.50 36.93 15.31
N ILE A 171 -38.12 36.29 14.21
CA ILE A 171 -38.85 36.40 12.94
C ILE A 171 -39.67 35.13 12.73
N ILE A 172 -40.98 35.27 12.61
CA ILE A 172 -41.92 34.16 12.59
C ILE A 172 -42.68 34.17 11.28
N LEU A 173 -42.59 33.07 10.54
CA LEU A 173 -43.36 32.79 9.34
C LEU A 173 -44.42 31.75 9.70
N GLY A 174 -45.68 32.17 9.72
CA GLY A 174 -46.82 31.30 9.94
C GLY A 174 -47.13 30.42 8.73
N SER A 175 -48.08 29.50 8.89
CA SER A 175 -48.38 28.48 7.89
C SER A 175 -48.96 29.05 6.59
N GLU A 176 -48.71 28.35 5.48
CA GLU A 176 -49.24 28.63 4.13
C GLU A 176 -48.75 29.94 3.48
N ILE A 177 -47.62 30.51 3.90
CA ILE A 177 -47.07 31.74 3.30
C ILE A 177 -45.85 31.46 2.44
N SER A 178 -45.76 32.10 1.27
CA SER A 178 -44.77 31.76 0.25
C SER A 178 -43.97 32.96 -0.24
N GLY A 179 -42.74 32.70 -0.72
CA GLY A 179 -41.92 33.70 -1.39
C GLY A 179 -41.35 34.79 -0.48
N ASN A 180 -41.30 34.59 0.83
CA ASN A 180 -40.79 35.60 1.75
C ASN A 180 -39.26 35.54 1.85
N LEU A 181 -38.61 36.70 1.92
CA LEU A 181 -37.16 36.85 2.06
C LEU A 181 -36.82 37.38 3.45
N ILE A 182 -36.09 36.58 4.23
CA ILE A 182 -35.57 36.96 5.54
C ILE A 182 -34.06 37.07 5.42
N ALA A 183 -33.53 38.28 5.30
CA ALA A 183 -32.11 38.44 4.98
C ALA A 183 -31.35 39.53 5.74
N GLU A 184 -30.08 39.30 6.02
CA GLU A 184 -29.17 40.29 6.62
C GLU A 184 -29.65 40.84 7.98
N ASN A 185 -30.55 40.15 8.68
CA ASN A 185 -31.01 40.58 9.99
C ASN A 185 -30.02 40.15 11.08
N LYS A 186 -29.92 40.94 12.15
CA LYS A 186 -29.21 40.59 13.37
C LYS A 186 -30.24 40.25 14.45
N ILE A 187 -30.28 39.01 14.91
CA ILE A 187 -31.31 38.51 15.84
C ILE A 187 -30.61 37.94 17.09
N SER A 188 -31.04 38.33 18.28
CA SER A 188 -30.43 37.81 19.51
C SER A 188 -31.37 37.67 20.70
N ASN A 189 -31.04 36.74 21.59
CA ASN A 189 -31.73 36.52 22.88
C ASN A 189 -33.22 36.13 22.72
N GLY A 190 -33.60 35.56 21.57
CA GLY A 190 -34.95 35.06 21.31
C GLY A 190 -35.13 33.59 21.70
N GLU A 191 -36.36 33.09 21.68
CA GLU A 191 -36.62 31.64 21.77
C GLU A 191 -36.10 30.97 20.49
N GLU A 192 -36.65 31.39 19.34
CA GLU A 192 -36.08 31.14 18.03
C GLU A 192 -35.49 32.41 17.42
N GLY A 193 -34.45 32.29 16.59
CA GLY A 193 -34.02 33.39 15.72
C GLY A 193 -35.02 33.59 14.58
N VAL A 194 -35.16 32.55 13.76
CA VAL A 194 -36.16 32.46 12.68
C VAL A 194 -36.98 31.19 12.85
N TYR A 195 -38.30 31.31 12.89
CA TYR A 195 -39.23 30.19 12.93
C TYR A 195 -40.07 30.17 11.66
N ILE A 196 -40.13 29.01 11.01
CA ILE A 196 -40.91 28.78 9.79
C ILE A 196 -41.85 27.61 10.01
N SER A 197 -43.14 27.85 9.81
CA SER A 197 -44.20 26.86 9.90
C SER A 197 -44.60 26.30 8.53
N CYS A 198 -45.29 25.17 8.53
CA CYS A 198 -45.58 24.34 7.35
C CYS A 198 -46.45 24.98 6.25
N CYS A 199 -46.41 24.32 5.08
CA CYS A 199 -47.26 24.48 3.90
C CYS A 199 -47.01 25.74 3.04
N GLY A 200 -45.88 26.42 3.22
CA GLY A 200 -45.38 27.45 2.32
C GLY A 200 -44.42 26.89 1.26
N ILE A 201 -44.04 27.72 0.28
CA ILE A 201 -42.97 27.39 -0.67
C ILE A 201 -42.11 28.62 -0.96
N ASN A 202 -40.87 28.38 -1.40
CA ASN A 202 -39.94 29.43 -1.87
C ASN A 202 -39.65 30.53 -0.83
N ASN A 203 -39.67 30.20 0.46
CA ASN A 203 -39.17 31.11 1.49
C ASN A 203 -37.63 31.02 1.54
N THR A 204 -36.96 32.15 1.73
CA THR A 204 -35.49 32.23 1.78
C THR A 204 -35.05 32.85 3.09
N VAL A 205 -34.11 32.20 3.78
CA VAL A 205 -33.44 32.72 4.96
C VAL A 205 -31.96 32.86 4.65
N SER A 206 -31.47 34.09 4.46
CA SER A 206 -30.08 34.28 4.03
C SER A 206 -29.31 35.45 4.62
N GLY A 207 -28.03 35.22 4.99
CA GLY A 207 -27.16 36.31 5.45
C GLY A 207 -27.47 36.82 6.85
N ASN A 208 -28.34 36.14 7.61
CA ASN A 208 -28.71 36.59 8.96
C ASN A 208 -27.61 36.24 9.97
N THR A 209 -27.42 37.09 10.97
CA THR A 209 -26.58 36.83 12.14
C THR A 209 -27.48 36.58 13.35
N ILE A 210 -27.48 35.36 13.87
CA ILE A 210 -28.37 34.91 14.95
C ILE A 210 -27.51 34.48 16.14
N SER A 211 -27.84 34.90 17.36
CA SER A 211 -27.06 34.52 18.53
C SER A 211 -27.83 34.42 19.84
N ASN A 212 -27.41 33.56 20.78
CA ASN A 212 -28.02 33.41 22.11
C ASN A 212 -29.52 33.07 22.06
N CYS A 213 -29.94 32.23 21.10
CA CYS A 213 -31.32 31.74 21.01
C CYS A 213 -31.39 30.25 21.39
N SER A 214 -32.54 29.76 21.86
CA SER A 214 -32.71 28.31 22.07
C SER A 214 -32.61 27.54 20.75
N THR A 215 -33.13 28.09 19.65
CA THR A 215 -32.86 27.57 18.30
C THR A 215 -32.56 28.71 17.34
N GLY A 216 -31.48 28.63 16.57
CA GLY A 216 -31.14 29.65 15.59
C GLY A 216 -32.20 29.75 14.49
N ILE A 217 -32.40 28.66 13.75
CA ILE A 217 -33.43 28.54 12.73
C ILE A 217 -34.23 27.27 12.97
N SER A 218 -35.55 27.38 13.14
CA SER A 218 -36.47 26.25 13.24
C SER A 218 -37.37 26.21 12.01
N GLU A 219 -37.36 25.08 11.31
CA GLU A 219 -37.97 24.96 9.99
C GLU A 219 -38.83 23.70 9.91
N TRP A 220 -40.13 23.91 9.66
CA TRP A 220 -41.19 22.90 9.69
C TRP A 220 -41.95 22.77 8.35
N ASP A 221 -41.36 23.27 7.26
CA ASP A 221 -41.94 23.43 5.93
C ASP A 221 -41.11 22.70 4.86
N GLN A 222 -41.52 22.76 3.59
CA GLN A 222 -40.79 22.15 2.48
C GLN A 222 -40.26 23.18 1.49
N GLY A 223 -38.99 23.01 1.09
CA GLY A 223 -38.39 23.82 0.02
C GLY A 223 -37.99 25.23 0.46
N VAL A 224 -37.63 25.42 1.73
CA VAL A 224 -36.96 26.64 2.20
C VAL A 224 -35.51 26.63 1.74
N ASP A 225 -35.01 27.80 1.31
CA ASP A 225 -33.60 28.03 0.98
C ASP A 225 -32.89 28.69 2.18
N ILE A 226 -32.15 27.90 2.96
CA ILE A 226 -31.41 28.38 4.13
C ILE A 226 -29.92 28.48 3.80
N ARG A 227 -29.42 29.71 3.61
CA ARG A 227 -28.02 29.89 3.22
C ARG A 227 -27.29 31.12 3.73
N ASN A 228 -25.98 31.04 3.89
CA ASN A 228 -25.12 32.17 4.29
C ASN A 228 -25.46 32.76 5.67
N ASN A 229 -26.14 32.03 6.55
CA ASN A 229 -26.45 32.53 7.89
C ASN A 229 -25.28 32.22 8.85
N ARG A 230 -25.07 33.11 9.82
CA ARG A 230 -24.13 32.94 10.92
C ARG A 230 -24.90 32.77 12.22
N ILE A 231 -24.82 31.61 12.84
CA ILE A 231 -25.55 31.24 14.06
C ILE A 231 -24.53 30.94 15.16
N THR A 232 -24.63 31.63 16.29
CA THR A 232 -23.63 31.49 17.38
C THR A 232 -24.28 31.36 18.74
N ASP A 233 -23.71 30.54 19.62
CA ASP A 233 -24.10 30.52 21.05
C ASP A 233 -25.61 30.18 21.26
N CYS A 234 -26.19 29.40 20.34
CA CYS A 234 -27.55 28.88 20.42
C CYS A 234 -27.56 27.43 20.91
N ASP A 235 -28.56 26.97 21.67
CA ASP A 235 -28.61 25.56 22.09
C ASP A 235 -28.65 24.64 20.84
N CYS A 236 -29.52 24.94 19.89
CA CYS A 236 -29.55 24.32 18.56
C CYS A 236 -29.27 25.36 17.46
N GLY A 237 -28.38 25.04 16.51
CA GLY A 237 -28.12 25.90 15.37
C GLY A 237 -29.31 25.95 14.39
N ILE A 238 -29.55 24.82 13.71
CA ILE A 238 -30.68 24.66 12.78
C ILE A 238 -31.45 23.39 13.14
N TRP A 239 -32.77 23.51 13.29
CA TRP A 239 -33.67 22.37 13.48
C TRP A 239 -34.57 22.22 12.25
N LEU A 240 -34.39 21.12 11.52
CA LEU A 240 -35.30 20.69 10.46
C LEU A 240 -36.29 19.62 10.95
N SER A 241 -37.57 19.82 10.67
CA SER A 241 -38.66 18.89 10.98
C SER A 241 -39.62 18.81 9.79
N MET A 242 -39.96 17.62 9.28
CA MET A 242 -40.93 17.46 8.17
C MET A 242 -40.56 18.23 6.88
N SER A 243 -39.25 18.35 6.63
CA SER A 243 -38.69 19.27 5.65
C SER A 243 -37.89 18.62 4.53
N SER A 244 -37.82 19.29 3.38
CA SER A 244 -36.95 19.00 2.22
C SER A 244 -36.13 20.24 1.80
N SER A 245 -35.83 21.11 2.77
CA SER A 245 -35.14 22.39 2.57
C SER A 245 -33.64 22.21 2.33
N GLY A 246 -33.04 23.10 1.53
CA GLY A 246 -31.59 23.12 1.30
C GLY A 246 -30.86 23.93 2.37
N ILE A 247 -29.74 23.40 2.88
CA ILE A 247 -28.87 24.08 3.85
C ILE A 247 -27.50 24.31 3.23
N GLU A 248 -27.17 25.56 2.90
CA GLU A 248 -25.92 25.88 2.21
C GLU A 248 -25.10 27.03 2.83
N ASN A 249 -23.78 26.91 2.92
CA ASN A 249 -22.88 28.03 3.27
C ASN A 249 -23.18 28.68 4.64
N ASN A 250 -23.80 27.96 5.59
CA ASN A 250 -24.06 28.50 6.92
C ASN A 250 -22.85 28.28 7.84
N THR A 251 -22.63 29.19 8.77
CA THR A 251 -21.61 29.09 9.83
C THR A 251 -22.32 28.94 11.18
N ILE A 252 -22.15 27.79 11.82
CA ILE A 252 -22.77 27.46 13.11
C ILE A 252 -21.66 27.20 14.13
N LEU A 253 -21.69 27.91 15.26
CA LEU A 253 -20.63 27.81 16.26
C LEU A 253 -21.12 27.92 17.70
N ASN A 254 -20.41 27.24 18.60
CA ASN A 254 -20.68 27.25 20.05
C ASN A 254 -22.12 26.84 20.39
N CYS A 255 -22.64 25.80 19.76
CA CYS A 255 -23.97 25.27 20.04
C CYS A 255 -23.91 24.01 20.90
N ASP A 256 -25.05 23.49 21.38
CA ASP A 256 -25.09 22.11 21.85
C ASP A 256 -25.15 21.16 20.66
N VAL A 257 -26.12 21.36 19.77
CA VAL A 257 -26.24 20.65 18.50
C VAL A 257 -26.17 21.63 17.33
N GLY A 258 -25.33 21.34 16.33
CA GLY A 258 -25.23 22.18 15.14
C GLY A 258 -26.49 22.13 14.29
N ILE A 259 -26.83 20.95 13.77
CA ILE A 259 -28.04 20.72 12.97
C ILE A 259 -28.78 19.48 13.48
N ILE A 260 -30.07 19.64 13.80
CA ILE A 260 -30.99 18.53 14.09
C ILE A 260 -31.81 18.21 12.85
N LEU A 261 -31.84 16.93 12.50
CA LEU A 261 -32.60 16.40 11.37
C LEU A 261 -33.67 15.45 11.92
N TYR A 262 -34.93 15.86 11.88
CA TYR A 262 -36.08 15.11 12.38
C TYR A 262 -37.11 14.89 11.27
N ASP A 263 -37.52 13.64 11.04
CA ASP A 263 -38.55 13.20 10.08
C ASP A 263 -38.66 14.07 8.81
N GLY A 264 -37.74 13.93 7.85
CA GLY A 264 -37.66 14.79 6.66
C GLY A 264 -37.65 14.04 5.32
N GLY A 265 -37.88 14.79 4.24
CA GLY A 265 -37.64 14.34 2.87
C GLY A 265 -36.16 14.42 2.49
N THR A 266 -35.85 14.38 1.20
CA THR A 266 -34.47 14.58 0.71
C THR A 266 -33.97 15.99 1.04
N VAL A 267 -32.86 16.08 1.76
CA VAL A 267 -32.21 17.33 2.17
C VAL A 267 -30.75 17.33 1.72
N ASP A 268 -30.31 18.46 1.17
CA ASP A 268 -28.92 18.73 0.84
C ASP A 268 -28.30 19.64 1.91
N ILE A 269 -27.22 19.19 2.54
CA ILE A 269 -26.43 19.96 3.51
C ILE A 269 -25.02 20.12 2.93
N ILE A 270 -24.70 21.32 2.46
CA ILE A 270 -23.50 21.56 1.64
C ILE A 270 -22.78 22.84 2.07
N ASN A 271 -21.44 22.85 2.06
CA ASN A 271 -20.63 24.05 2.33
C ASN A 271 -20.82 24.69 3.71
N ASN A 272 -21.38 23.98 4.69
CA ASN A 272 -21.60 24.52 6.02
C ASN A 272 -20.35 24.36 6.89
N THR A 273 -20.09 25.32 7.77
CA THR A 273 -19.04 25.24 8.80
C THR A 273 -19.70 25.09 10.15
N ILE A 274 -19.48 23.95 10.81
CA ILE A 274 -20.14 23.59 12.08
C ILE A 274 -19.06 23.20 13.09
N THR A 275 -18.84 24.05 14.09
CA THR A 275 -17.69 23.94 14.99
C THR A 275 -18.03 24.23 16.44
N SER A 276 -17.29 23.63 17.37
CA SER A 276 -17.45 23.86 18.81
C SER A 276 -18.84 23.51 19.34
N CYS A 277 -19.52 22.54 18.71
CA CYS A 277 -20.75 21.98 19.24
C CYS A 277 -20.45 21.00 20.39
N THR A 278 -21.15 21.14 21.52
CA THR A 278 -20.86 20.36 22.74
C THR A 278 -21.41 18.93 22.69
N GLU A 279 -22.59 18.73 22.07
CA GLU A 279 -23.21 17.42 21.89
C GLU A 279 -22.83 16.82 20.54
N CYS A 280 -23.16 17.46 19.42
CA CYS A 280 -22.70 17.02 18.09
C CYS A 280 -22.85 18.08 16.99
N GLY A 281 -22.12 17.89 15.87
CA GLY A 281 -22.30 18.72 14.68
C GLY A 281 -23.65 18.49 13.99
N ILE A 282 -23.96 17.23 13.66
CA ILE A 282 -25.25 16.80 13.12
C ILE A 282 -25.86 15.74 14.02
N PHE A 283 -27.13 15.92 14.38
CA PHE A 283 -27.95 14.87 14.98
C PHE A 283 -29.02 14.40 13.99
N ASN A 284 -28.82 13.21 13.42
CA ASN A 284 -29.79 12.54 12.57
C ASN A 284 -30.77 11.74 13.43
N LYS A 285 -31.94 12.31 13.76
CA LYS A 285 -32.82 11.83 14.84
C LYS A 285 -34.10 11.11 14.38
N GLY A 286 -34.60 11.34 13.16
CA GLY A 286 -35.92 10.84 12.73
C GLY A 286 -35.94 10.13 11.38
N HIS A 287 -36.96 9.28 11.21
CA HIS A 287 -37.13 8.32 10.11
C HIS A 287 -37.37 9.05 8.80
N SER A 288 -36.30 9.26 8.04
CA SER A 288 -36.32 10.15 6.87
C SER A 288 -35.87 9.45 5.61
N ASP A 289 -36.15 10.09 4.47
CA ASP A 289 -35.47 9.79 3.23
C ASP A 289 -33.94 10.05 3.36
N ARG A 290 -33.17 9.39 2.49
CA ARG A 290 -31.71 9.52 2.45
C ARG A 290 -31.30 10.97 2.16
N LYS A 291 -30.38 11.52 2.95
CA LYS A 291 -29.87 12.90 2.80
C LYS A 291 -28.53 12.92 2.10
N ARG A 292 -28.19 14.04 1.46
CA ARG A 292 -26.86 14.25 0.86
C ARG A 292 -26.12 15.31 1.65
N ILE A 293 -24.99 14.92 2.23
CA ILE A 293 -24.23 15.73 3.17
C ILE A 293 -22.77 15.71 2.69
N TYR A 294 -22.33 16.75 2.01
CA TYR A 294 -20.97 16.80 1.47
C TYR A 294 -20.41 18.23 1.42
N ASN A 295 -19.10 18.35 1.33
CA ASN A 295 -18.35 19.61 1.36
C ASN A 295 -18.61 20.48 2.59
N ASN A 296 -18.94 19.88 3.74
CA ASN A 296 -19.07 20.61 5.00
C ASN A 296 -17.79 20.53 5.83
N TYR A 297 -17.56 21.53 6.68
CA TYR A 297 -16.45 21.59 7.62
C TYR A 297 -16.96 21.31 9.04
N PHE A 298 -16.64 20.14 9.58
CA PHE A 298 -16.97 19.74 10.93
C PHE A 298 -15.75 19.82 11.84
N ASN A 299 -15.89 20.45 13.01
CA ASN A 299 -14.85 20.45 14.04
C ASN A 299 -15.49 20.48 15.44
N ASN A 300 -15.99 19.32 15.87
CA ASN A 300 -16.74 19.14 17.10
C ASN A 300 -16.21 17.91 17.87
N SER A 301 -16.53 17.80 19.16
CA SER A 301 -16.16 16.61 19.94
C SER A 301 -16.76 15.32 19.37
N LEU A 302 -17.98 15.44 18.83
CA LEU A 302 -18.72 14.44 18.09
C LEU A 302 -19.25 15.11 16.82
N ASN A 303 -18.92 14.62 15.63
CA ASN A 303 -19.35 15.29 14.41
C ASN A 303 -20.75 14.86 13.97
N VAL A 304 -21.08 13.57 14.14
CA VAL A 304 -22.38 13.02 13.75
C VAL A 304 -22.91 12.10 14.84
N LYS A 305 -24.19 12.25 15.16
CA LYS A 305 -24.95 11.39 16.07
C LYS A 305 -26.17 10.82 15.34
N PHE A 306 -26.44 9.53 15.53
CA PHE A 306 -27.59 8.84 14.94
C PHE A 306 -28.65 8.48 16.00
N GLY A 307 -29.92 8.64 15.63
CA GLY A 307 -31.05 8.11 16.37
C GLY A 307 -31.21 6.60 16.12
N PRO A 308 -31.96 5.89 16.97
CA PRO A 308 -32.20 4.46 16.80
C PRO A 308 -32.83 4.13 15.45
N GLY A 309 -32.17 3.29 14.64
CA GLY A 309 -32.66 2.86 13.33
C GLY A 309 -32.41 3.86 12.19
N GLU A 310 -31.61 4.91 12.41
CA GLU A 310 -31.33 5.94 11.42
C GLU A 310 -30.04 5.70 10.62
N GLY A 311 -30.02 6.02 9.33
CA GLY A 311 -28.85 5.85 8.46
C GLY A 311 -29.20 5.98 6.97
N GLY A 312 -28.34 5.46 6.11
CA GLY A 312 -28.45 5.48 4.65
C GLY A 312 -28.13 6.82 4.00
N ASN A 313 -27.42 7.73 4.68
CA ASN A 313 -27.10 9.02 4.09
C ASN A 313 -25.97 8.89 3.07
N THR A 314 -25.93 9.83 2.13
CA THR A 314 -24.82 9.97 1.18
C THR A 314 -23.88 11.06 1.69
N TRP A 315 -22.67 10.68 2.10
CA TRP A 315 -21.70 11.59 2.73
C TRP A 315 -20.68 12.20 1.78
N ASN A 316 -20.75 11.84 0.50
CA ASN A 316 -19.88 12.39 -0.52
C ASN A 316 -20.63 12.55 -1.83
N SER A 317 -20.18 13.53 -2.62
CA SER A 317 -20.56 13.67 -4.01
C SER A 317 -19.69 12.79 -4.91
N SER A 318 -19.94 12.82 -6.22
CA SER A 318 -18.94 12.38 -7.20
C SER A 318 -17.78 13.36 -7.20
N LEU A 319 -16.54 12.85 -7.24
CA LEU A 319 -15.34 13.69 -7.32
C LEU A 319 -15.43 14.68 -8.48
N ALA A 320 -15.37 15.98 -8.18
CA ALA A 320 -15.51 17.05 -9.16
C ALA A 320 -14.48 18.15 -8.91
N SER A 321 -13.93 18.74 -9.97
CA SER A 321 -13.01 19.88 -9.85
C SER A 321 -13.72 21.11 -9.27
N GLY A 322 -13.14 21.74 -8.26
CA GLY A 322 -13.69 22.92 -7.61
C GLY A 322 -13.06 23.15 -6.24
N SER A 323 -12.94 24.42 -5.82
CA SER A 323 -12.42 24.75 -4.50
C SER A 323 -13.36 24.20 -3.43
N ASN A 324 -12.85 23.30 -2.59
CA ASN A 324 -13.61 22.72 -1.48
C ASN A 324 -13.52 23.58 -0.21
N ILE A 325 -14.34 23.24 0.79
CA ILE A 325 -14.45 23.99 2.05
C ILE A 325 -13.15 23.96 2.89
N ALA A 326 -12.27 22.97 2.65
CA ALA A 326 -10.97 22.84 3.29
C ALA A 326 -9.83 23.53 2.48
N GLY A 327 -10.15 24.19 1.37
CA GLY A 327 -9.19 24.90 0.51
C GLY A 327 -8.48 24.02 -0.54
N GLY A 328 -8.90 22.76 -0.69
CA GLY A 328 -8.41 21.84 -1.72
C GLY A 328 -9.08 22.04 -3.10
N PRO A 329 -8.48 21.51 -4.18
CA PRO A 329 -8.91 21.73 -5.56
C PRO A 329 -10.08 20.86 -6.06
N TYR A 330 -10.54 19.88 -5.27
CA TYR A 330 -11.65 19.00 -5.63
C TYR A 330 -12.73 18.96 -4.56
N ILE A 331 -13.98 18.96 -5.00
CA ILE A 331 -15.16 18.70 -4.18
C ILE A 331 -15.39 17.18 -4.16
N GLY A 332 -15.61 16.65 -2.96
CA GLY A 332 -15.86 15.23 -2.72
C GLY A 332 -16.83 15.05 -1.56
N GLY A 333 -16.29 14.67 -0.41
CA GLY A 333 -16.96 14.46 0.87
C GLY A 333 -16.83 15.65 1.82
N ASN A 334 -16.74 15.40 3.12
CA ASN A 334 -16.69 16.41 4.17
C ASN A 334 -15.33 16.46 4.86
N PHE A 335 -15.05 17.58 5.53
CA PHE A 335 -13.89 17.74 6.39
C PHE A 335 -14.24 17.37 7.84
N TRP A 336 -13.66 16.27 8.32
CA TRP A 336 -13.93 15.62 9.61
C TRP A 336 -12.84 15.94 10.64
N ALA A 337 -12.89 17.11 11.28
CA ALA A 337 -11.95 17.50 12.33
C ALA A 337 -12.51 17.28 13.74
N LYS A 338 -11.60 17.27 14.72
CA LYS A 338 -11.88 17.34 16.16
C LYS A 338 -11.09 18.50 16.79
N PRO A 339 -11.61 19.12 17.86
CA PRO A 339 -10.93 20.24 18.52
C PRO A 339 -9.54 19.91 19.07
N ASP A 340 -9.28 18.63 19.40
CA ASP A 340 -7.99 18.13 19.89
C ASP A 340 -6.97 17.83 18.79
N GLY A 341 -7.35 18.00 17.51
CA GLY A 341 -6.49 17.74 16.36
C GLY A 341 -6.48 16.28 15.89
N THR A 342 -7.28 15.40 16.48
CA THR A 342 -7.31 13.97 16.17
C THR A 342 -8.39 13.56 15.16
N GLY A 343 -9.14 14.51 14.62
CA GLY A 343 -10.18 14.22 13.65
C GLY A 343 -9.61 13.61 12.37
N PHE A 344 -10.38 12.73 11.72
CA PHE A 344 -9.94 11.98 10.56
C PHE A 344 -9.29 12.87 9.50
N SER A 345 -9.95 13.96 9.09
CA SER A 345 -9.43 14.88 8.07
C SER A 345 -8.20 15.70 8.50
N GLN A 346 -7.86 15.70 9.79
CA GLN A 346 -6.65 16.32 10.31
C GLN A 346 -5.44 15.36 10.29
N ILE A 347 -5.68 14.04 10.27
CA ILE A 347 -4.65 13.00 10.39
C ILE A 347 -4.58 12.03 9.21
N CYS A 348 -5.58 12.01 8.33
CA CYS A 348 -5.64 11.10 7.19
C CYS A 348 -4.63 11.48 6.10
N VAL A 349 -4.25 10.48 5.32
CA VAL A 349 -3.26 10.59 4.25
C VAL A 349 -3.93 11.04 2.95
N ASP A 350 -3.26 11.94 2.22
CA ASP A 350 -3.58 12.40 0.86
C ASP A 350 -2.26 12.34 0.03
N LEU A 351 -1.99 11.18 -0.57
CA LEU A 351 -0.75 10.87 -1.28
C LEU A 351 -0.62 11.65 -2.60
N ASP A 352 -1.73 11.80 -3.33
CA ASP A 352 -1.75 12.47 -4.63
C ASP A 352 -1.90 14.00 -4.51
N LYS A 353 -2.11 14.50 -3.28
CA LYS A 353 -2.22 15.93 -2.91
C LYS A 353 -3.39 16.62 -3.60
N ASN A 354 -4.45 15.88 -3.84
CA ASN A 354 -5.66 16.40 -4.47
C ASN A 354 -6.62 17.03 -3.44
N GLY A 355 -6.30 17.00 -2.14
CA GLY A 355 -7.14 17.54 -1.06
C GLY A 355 -8.25 16.60 -0.61
N ILE A 356 -8.20 15.33 -1.00
CA ILE A 356 -9.11 14.23 -0.63
C ILE A 356 -8.28 13.11 0.03
N GLY A 357 -8.82 12.50 1.08
CA GLY A 357 -8.17 11.41 1.78
C GLY A 357 -8.21 10.11 0.97
N ASP A 358 -7.11 9.37 0.97
CA ASP A 358 -6.98 8.12 0.20
C ASP A 358 -7.78 6.95 0.80
N LEU A 359 -8.22 7.08 2.06
CA LEU A 359 -9.04 6.08 2.75
C LEU A 359 -10.44 6.65 3.02
N PRO A 360 -11.49 5.81 2.90
CA PRO A 360 -12.83 6.20 3.29
C PRO A 360 -12.88 6.45 4.81
N TYR A 361 -13.61 7.49 5.21
CA TYR A 361 -13.91 7.73 6.61
C TYR A 361 -15.18 6.97 7.00
N LYS A 362 -15.04 6.00 7.91
CA LYS A 362 -16.18 5.33 8.52
C LYS A 362 -16.77 6.23 9.60
N ILE A 363 -18.06 6.53 9.49
CA ILE A 363 -18.74 7.45 10.39
C ILE A 363 -19.18 6.66 11.63
N TYR A 364 -18.21 6.34 12.49
CA TYR A 364 -18.41 5.66 13.77
C TYR A 364 -18.04 6.57 14.92
N GLU A 365 -19.03 7.16 15.57
CA GLU A 365 -18.77 7.85 16.83
C GLU A 365 -19.83 7.60 17.92
N ASP A 366 -20.88 6.79 17.65
CA ASP A 366 -21.83 6.34 18.68
C ASP A 366 -21.57 4.87 19.07
N PRO A 367 -21.07 4.60 20.29
CA PRO A 367 -20.82 3.24 20.77
C PRO A 367 -22.10 2.41 21.04
N TYR A 368 -23.29 3.01 20.93
CA TYR A 368 -24.56 2.36 21.24
C TYR A 368 -25.41 1.97 20.04
N ASN A 369 -25.12 2.49 18.84
CA ASN A 369 -25.84 2.17 17.60
C ASN A 369 -24.84 1.93 16.46
N VAL A 370 -24.57 0.65 16.17
CA VAL A 370 -23.64 0.24 15.12
C VAL A 370 -24.37 0.31 13.78
N HIS A 371 -24.11 1.37 13.00
CA HIS A 371 -24.52 1.44 11.60
C HIS A 371 -23.33 1.04 10.73
N GLU A 372 -23.32 -0.19 10.24
CA GLU A 372 -22.14 -0.79 9.62
C GLU A 372 -21.78 -0.19 8.25
N ASP A 373 -22.69 0.59 7.64
CA ASP A 373 -22.66 1.02 6.24
C ASP A 373 -22.50 2.54 6.00
N GLU A 374 -22.25 3.36 7.03
CA GLU A 374 -22.09 4.82 6.86
C GLU A 374 -20.63 5.20 6.59
N PHE A 375 -20.32 5.56 5.34
CA PHE A 375 -18.99 5.97 4.91
C PHE A 375 -19.02 7.28 4.13
N ASP A 376 -18.03 8.13 4.40
CA ASP A 376 -17.59 9.16 3.46
C ASP A 376 -16.43 8.59 2.65
N TYR A 377 -16.65 8.34 1.36
CA TYR A 377 -15.64 7.75 0.47
C TYR A 377 -14.65 8.77 -0.09
N LEU A 378 -14.90 10.08 0.08
CA LEU A 378 -14.03 11.14 -0.44
C LEU A 378 -13.79 12.22 0.63
N PRO A 379 -13.34 11.87 1.85
CA PRO A 379 -13.21 12.82 2.95
C PRO A 379 -12.19 13.91 2.58
N LEU A 380 -12.49 15.16 2.90
CA LEU A 380 -11.62 16.29 2.56
C LEU A 380 -10.41 16.35 3.49
N VAL A 381 -9.29 16.89 3.01
CA VAL A 381 -8.06 17.10 3.79
C VAL A 381 -7.60 18.55 3.70
N SER A 382 -7.01 19.05 4.78
CA SER A 382 -6.55 20.44 4.85
C SER A 382 -5.19 20.53 4.19
N MET A 383 -5.01 21.45 3.24
CA MET A 383 -3.69 21.71 2.66
C MET A 383 -2.68 22.27 3.69
N SER A 384 -3.14 22.71 4.88
CA SER A 384 -2.28 23.17 5.98
C SER A 384 -1.89 22.07 7.00
N SER A 385 -2.56 20.91 7.01
CA SER A 385 -2.16 19.77 7.87
C SER A 385 -0.90 19.05 7.35
N LEU A 386 -0.37 19.46 6.19
CA LEU A 386 0.96 19.08 5.66
C LEU A 386 2.13 19.36 6.63
N GLN A 387 1.91 20.10 7.72
CA GLN A 387 2.96 20.49 8.68
C GLN A 387 3.06 19.68 9.98
N ASN A 388 2.15 18.74 10.28
CA ASN A 388 2.18 17.96 11.53
C ASN A 388 2.23 16.43 11.31
N SER A 389 2.89 15.96 10.26
CA SER A 389 3.19 14.53 10.15
C SER A 389 4.19 14.14 11.24
N VAL A 390 3.72 13.52 12.33
CA VAL A 390 4.59 12.83 13.27
C VAL A 390 5.29 11.73 12.46
N THR A 391 6.59 11.88 12.25
CA THR A 391 7.39 10.86 11.56
C THR A 391 7.13 9.52 12.24
N PRO A 392 6.79 8.44 11.49
CA PRO A 392 6.64 7.13 12.11
C PRO A 392 7.93 6.78 12.84
N THR A 393 7.85 5.97 13.88
CA THR A 393 9.05 5.46 14.55
C THR A 393 9.15 3.97 14.27
N ALA A 394 10.05 3.59 13.36
CA ALA A 394 10.25 2.19 13.02
C ALA A 394 10.84 1.46 14.23
N ASN A 395 10.21 0.35 14.61
CA ASN A 395 10.71 -0.50 15.68
C ASN A 395 10.25 -1.94 15.47
N PHE A 396 11.09 -2.90 15.85
CA PHE A 396 10.78 -4.33 15.76
C PHE A 396 11.74 -5.16 16.60
N THR A 397 11.38 -6.42 16.85
CA THR A 397 12.23 -7.47 17.43
C THR A 397 12.40 -8.63 16.46
N VAL A 398 13.43 -9.45 16.69
CA VAL A 398 13.71 -10.67 15.91
C VAL A 398 13.86 -11.87 16.83
N SER A 399 13.46 -13.05 16.36
CA SER A 399 13.55 -14.29 17.16
C SER A 399 14.99 -14.73 17.44
N VAL A 400 15.89 -14.55 16.47
CA VAL A 400 17.32 -14.86 16.54
C VAL A 400 18.11 -13.86 15.69
N THR A 401 19.36 -13.57 16.08
CA THR A 401 20.26 -12.65 15.34
C THR A 401 21.48 -13.35 14.74
N ASN A 402 21.69 -14.63 15.06
CA ASN A 402 22.78 -15.41 14.52
C ASN A 402 22.46 -16.91 14.51
N GLY A 403 23.09 -17.63 13.58
CA GLY A 403 22.95 -19.07 13.41
C GLY A 403 23.45 -19.50 12.02
N PRO A 404 23.51 -20.81 11.72
CA PRO A 404 23.96 -21.29 10.41
C PRO A 404 22.88 -21.16 9.34
N ALA A 405 23.29 -21.05 8.06
CA ALA A 405 22.37 -21.17 6.93
C ALA A 405 21.83 -22.61 6.77
N PRO A 406 20.52 -22.81 6.46
CA PRO A 406 19.48 -21.79 6.42
C PRO A 406 19.06 -21.32 7.82
N LEU A 407 19.05 -20.00 8.04
CA LEU A 407 18.62 -19.39 9.29
C LEU A 407 17.23 -18.78 9.13
N VAL A 408 16.22 -19.34 9.81
CA VAL A 408 14.85 -18.80 9.81
C VAL A 408 14.69 -17.77 10.93
N VAL A 409 14.27 -16.56 10.59
CA VAL A 409 14.10 -15.42 11.51
C VAL A 409 12.65 -14.93 11.45
N LYS A 410 11.99 -14.84 12.62
CA LYS A 410 10.67 -14.23 12.80
C LYS A 410 10.85 -12.77 13.21
N PHE A 411 10.19 -11.87 12.52
CA PHE A 411 10.21 -10.44 12.78
C PHE A 411 8.88 -10.02 13.42
N THR A 412 8.94 -9.28 14.52
CA THR A 412 7.75 -8.76 15.21
C THR A 412 7.80 -7.24 15.24
N ASP A 413 6.84 -6.60 14.59
CA ASP A 413 6.72 -5.16 14.53
C ASP A 413 6.33 -4.57 15.90
N LEU A 414 6.97 -3.44 16.22
CA LEU A 414 6.71 -2.60 17.38
C LEU A 414 6.63 -1.11 16.97
N SER A 415 6.49 -0.83 15.67
CA SER A 415 6.55 0.52 15.11
C SER A 415 5.37 1.35 15.62
N LYS A 416 5.62 2.64 15.83
CA LYS A 416 4.59 3.59 16.23
C LYS A 416 4.21 4.49 15.06
N ASN A 417 2.91 4.79 14.95
CA ASN A 417 2.34 5.62 13.90
C ASN A 417 2.64 5.09 12.48
N ALA A 418 2.83 3.78 12.32
CA ALA A 418 3.06 3.14 11.03
C ALA A 418 1.76 2.45 10.56
N ILE A 419 1.46 2.56 9.27
CA ILE A 419 0.34 1.88 8.60
C ILE A 419 0.82 0.95 7.47
N LEU A 420 2.07 1.10 7.05
CA LEU A 420 2.73 0.27 6.05
C LEU A 420 4.14 -0.11 6.54
N TRP A 421 4.53 -1.33 6.24
CA TRP A 421 5.86 -1.87 6.54
C TRP A 421 6.52 -2.24 5.22
N ASN A 422 7.79 -1.92 5.10
CA ASN A 422 8.59 -2.27 3.95
C ASN A 422 9.88 -2.87 4.47
N TRP A 423 9.92 -4.20 4.49
CA TRP A 423 11.04 -4.99 4.93
C TRP A 423 11.98 -5.23 3.77
N ASP A 424 13.26 -4.95 4.00
CA ASP A 424 14.36 -5.21 3.11
C ASP A 424 15.40 -5.99 3.92
N PHE A 425 15.48 -7.30 3.69
CA PHE A 425 16.18 -8.25 4.54
C PHE A 425 17.69 -8.30 4.29
N ASP A 426 18.15 -7.85 3.13
CA ASP A 426 19.57 -7.73 2.80
C ASP A 426 20.06 -6.28 2.60
N ASN A 427 19.13 -5.32 2.69
CA ASN A 427 19.35 -3.88 2.53
C ASN A 427 19.93 -3.53 1.15
N ASP A 428 19.44 -4.19 0.11
CA ASP A 428 19.79 -3.89 -1.28
C ASP A 428 19.01 -2.70 -1.88
N GLY A 429 18.04 -2.16 -1.13
CA GLY A 429 17.18 -1.05 -1.51
C GLY A 429 15.86 -1.46 -2.16
N VAL A 430 15.59 -2.77 -2.27
CA VAL A 430 14.33 -3.35 -2.75
C VAL A 430 13.59 -3.97 -1.57
N ALA A 431 12.26 -3.80 -1.56
CA ALA A 431 11.43 -4.42 -0.53
C ALA A 431 11.24 -5.91 -0.80
N ASP A 432 11.54 -6.75 0.18
CA ASP A 432 11.26 -8.18 0.17
C ASP A 432 9.86 -8.51 0.68
N SER A 433 9.34 -7.74 1.62
CA SER A 433 8.02 -7.99 2.22
C SER A 433 7.34 -6.72 2.71
N THR A 434 6.00 -6.71 2.62
CA THR A 434 5.14 -5.65 3.17
C THR A 434 4.27 -6.11 4.33
N GLU A 435 4.43 -7.35 4.79
CA GLU A 435 3.68 -7.88 5.93
C GLU A 435 4.10 -7.19 7.24
N GLN A 436 3.17 -7.03 8.19
CA GLN A 436 3.50 -6.41 9.47
C GLN A 436 4.48 -7.26 10.30
N ASN A 437 4.33 -8.59 10.32
CA ASN A 437 5.16 -9.51 11.11
C ASN A 437 5.69 -10.66 10.24
N PRO A 438 6.63 -10.40 9.31
CA PRO A 438 7.08 -11.40 8.36
C PRO A 438 8.02 -12.44 9.00
N ILE A 439 8.18 -13.56 8.31
CA ILE A 439 9.17 -14.59 8.63
C ILE A 439 10.03 -14.81 7.38
N TYR A 440 11.36 -14.80 7.53
CA TYR A 440 12.30 -14.90 6.41
C TYR A 440 13.40 -15.93 6.67
N ALA A 441 13.83 -16.64 5.63
CA ALA A 441 14.85 -17.70 5.70
C ALA A 441 16.10 -17.31 4.92
N TYR A 442 17.21 -17.02 5.63
CA TYR A 442 18.49 -16.71 5.01
C TYR A 442 19.22 -18.00 4.62
N ARG A 443 19.31 -18.28 3.33
CA ARG A 443 19.83 -19.56 2.81
C ARG A 443 21.33 -19.56 2.51
N THR A 444 21.98 -18.40 2.46
CA THR A 444 23.42 -18.27 2.20
C THR A 444 24.15 -17.74 3.44
N GLN A 445 25.45 -18.06 3.53
CA GLN A 445 26.30 -17.49 4.57
C GLN A 445 26.49 -16.00 4.29
N GLY A 446 26.35 -15.16 5.31
CA GLY A 446 26.50 -13.72 5.14
C GLY A 446 26.19 -12.95 6.41
N ASN A 447 26.60 -11.68 6.41
CA ASN A 447 26.08 -10.70 7.35
C ASN A 447 25.02 -9.89 6.60
N TYR A 448 23.78 -10.01 7.02
CA TYR A 448 22.66 -9.30 6.45
C TYR A 448 22.30 -8.14 7.35
N THR A 449 22.09 -6.97 6.76
CA THR A 449 21.51 -5.83 7.45
C THR A 449 20.04 -5.80 7.05
N VAL A 450 19.16 -6.06 7.99
CA VAL A 450 17.72 -5.95 7.78
C VAL A 450 17.33 -4.50 8.03
N ASN A 451 16.56 -3.95 7.12
CA ASN A 451 15.96 -2.63 7.21
C ASN A 451 14.43 -2.78 7.24
N LEU A 452 13.81 -2.37 8.35
CA LEU A 452 12.38 -2.07 8.34
C LEU A 452 12.21 -0.59 8.08
N THR A 453 11.59 -0.25 6.95
CA THR A 453 11.07 1.09 6.70
C THR A 453 9.59 1.13 7.05
N ALA A 454 9.27 1.74 8.19
CA ALA A 454 7.90 1.97 8.62
C ALA A 454 7.40 3.29 8.03
N SER A 455 6.23 3.26 7.40
CA SER A 455 5.62 4.41 6.74
C SER A 455 4.25 4.72 7.34
N ASN A 456 3.95 6.00 7.46
CA ASN A 456 2.61 6.50 7.75
C ASN A 456 1.90 7.01 6.48
N GLY A 457 2.44 6.71 5.29
CA GLY A 457 2.01 7.25 4.00
C GLY A 457 2.68 8.59 3.63
N LEU A 458 3.09 9.41 4.61
CA LEU A 458 3.69 10.74 4.35
C LEU A 458 5.20 10.80 4.62
N ASN A 459 5.62 10.20 5.71
CA ASN A 459 6.99 10.13 6.18
C ASN A 459 7.39 8.66 6.38
N THR A 460 8.68 8.40 6.24
CA THR A 460 9.26 7.10 6.53
C THR A 460 10.30 7.22 7.62
N ASN A 461 10.40 6.19 8.45
CA ASN A 461 11.51 6.00 9.36
C ASN A 461 12.01 4.58 9.20
N SER A 462 13.31 4.39 9.36
CA SER A 462 13.95 3.11 9.17
C SER A 462 14.62 2.66 10.45
N LYS A 463 14.48 1.37 10.77
CA LYS A 463 15.26 0.72 11.82
C LYS A 463 16.02 -0.44 11.20
N PHE A 464 17.26 -0.59 11.64
CA PHE A 464 18.16 -1.63 11.16
C PHE A 464 18.46 -2.67 12.26
N VAL A 465 18.62 -3.93 11.87
CA VAL A 465 19.24 -4.97 12.71
C VAL A 465 20.16 -5.83 11.86
N ASN A 466 21.27 -6.30 12.44
CA ASN A 466 22.17 -7.22 11.74
C ASN A 466 21.83 -8.67 12.08
N ILE A 467 21.75 -9.51 11.05
CA ILE A 467 21.63 -10.95 11.16
C ILE A 467 22.93 -11.58 10.65
N THR A 468 23.62 -12.30 11.53
CA THR A 468 24.87 -13.01 11.18
C THR A 468 24.55 -14.46 10.88
N VAL A 469 24.50 -14.77 9.59
CA VAL A 469 24.31 -16.13 9.13
C VAL A 469 25.69 -16.75 8.96
N GLY A 470 26.07 -17.52 9.97
CA GLY A 470 27.30 -18.28 9.97
C GLY A 470 27.31 -19.28 8.82
N LYS A 471 28.52 -19.70 8.45
CA LYS A 471 28.71 -20.82 7.54
C LYS A 471 27.81 -21.96 7.99
N ARG A 472 27.07 -22.54 7.04
CA ARG A 472 26.40 -23.84 7.19
C ARG A 472 27.33 -24.70 8.04
N VAL A 473 26.87 -25.19 9.19
CA VAL A 473 27.70 -26.10 10.02
C VAL A 473 27.71 -27.46 9.33
N SER A 474 28.24 -27.52 8.11
CA SER A 474 28.77 -28.75 7.56
C SER A 474 30.05 -28.99 8.33
N SER A 475 29.96 -29.93 9.27
CA SER A 475 31.09 -30.45 10.01
C SER A 475 32.19 -30.85 9.02
N THR A 476 33.37 -30.22 9.17
CA THR A 476 34.67 -30.65 8.64
C THR A 476 34.78 -30.82 7.12
N TRP A 477 35.06 -29.73 6.41
CA TRP A 477 35.86 -29.81 5.18
C TRP A 477 37.31 -29.67 5.59
N PRO A 478 38.16 -30.62 5.18
CA PRO A 478 38.46 -30.73 3.75
C PRO A 478 38.97 -32.12 3.33
N PHE A 479 38.15 -32.96 2.70
CA PHE A 479 38.65 -34.17 2.06
C PHE A 479 39.01 -33.92 0.60
N VAL A 480 40.25 -34.21 0.22
CA VAL A 480 40.73 -34.19 -1.16
C VAL A 480 40.94 -35.63 -1.64
N TYR A 481 40.49 -35.96 -2.85
CA TYR A 481 40.77 -37.24 -3.48
C TYR A 481 42.03 -37.16 -4.32
N ILE A 482 42.99 -38.05 -4.04
CA ILE A 482 44.21 -38.22 -4.84
C ILE A 482 44.31 -39.66 -5.32
N THR A 483 44.71 -39.83 -6.58
CA THR A 483 44.97 -41.14 -7.15
C THR A 483 46.46 -41.47 -7.18
N SER A 484 46.93 -42.40 -6.34
CA SER A 484 48.34 -42.86 -6.28
C SER A 484 48.42 -44.40 -6.28
N GLY A 485 48.03 -45.07 -7.36
CA GLY A 485 47.88 -46.54 -7.34
C GLY A 485 46.68 -47.04 -6.51
N ALA A 486 45.99 -46.12 -5.83
CA ALA A 486 44.74 -46.26 -5.09
C ALA A 486 44.04 -44.88 -5.06
N PHE A 487 42.76 -44.84 -4.70
CA PHE A 487 41.98 -43.62 -4.46
C PHE A 487 42.06 -43.28 -2.96
N SER A 488 42.70 -42.18 -2.61
CA SER A 488 42.94 -41.78 -1.22
C SER A 488 42.16 -40.54 -0.87
N VAL A 489 41.62 -40.50 0.35
CA VAL A 489 40.84 -39.40 0.90
C VAL A 489 41.71 -38.69 1.93
N ILE A 490 41.98 -37.41 1.73
CA ILE A 490 42.95 -36.67 2.55
C ILE A 490 42.26 -35.54 3.27
N ASP A 491 42.31 -35.57 4.60
CA ASP A 491 41.94 -34.41 5.41
C ASP A 491 43.02 -33.34 5.25
N THR A 492 42.72 -32.22 4.60
CA THR A 492 43.68 -31.14 4.38
C THR A 492 43.87 -30.20 5.59
N THR A 493 43.12 -30.39 6.69
CA THR A 493 43.36 -29.70 7.97
C THR A 493 44.49 -30.38 8.72
N THR A 494 44.46 -31.71 8.79
CA THR A 494 45.49 -32.51 9.45
C THR A 494 46.61 -32.93 8.51
N GLY A 495 46.35 -32.89 7.21
CA GLY A 495 47.23 -33.39 6.17
C GLY A 495 47.33 -34.92 6.10
N THR A 496 46.39 -35.64 6.72
CA THR A 496 46.47 -37.10 6.84
C THR A 496 45.54 -37.81 5.87
N VAL A 497 46.00 -38.93 5.32
CA VAL A 497 45.13 -39.86 4.60
C VAL A 497 44.13 -40.48 5.57
N VAL A 498 42.85 -40.23 5.35
CA VAL A 498 41.71 -40.68 6.15
C VAL A 498 41.36 -42.12 5.79
N THR A 499 41.31 -42.40 4.48
CA THR A 499 41.14 -43.75 3.97
C THR A 499 41.74 -43.87 2.58
N SER A 500 42.10 -45.10 2.19
CA SER A 500 42.58 -45.44 0.85
C SER A 500 41.80 -46.62 0.32
N VAL A 501 41.17 -46.43 -0.83
CA VAL A 501 40.35 -47.41 -1.53
C VAL A 501 41.14 -47.92 -2.72
N LYS A 502 41.31 -49.24 -2.79
CA LYS A 502 42.00 -49.85 -3.94
C LYS A 502 41.12 -49.74 -5.18
N VAL A 503 41.63 -49.07 -6.21
CA VAL A 503 40.97 -48.91 -7.51
C VAL A 503 41.90 -49.35 -8.63
N GLY A 504 41.35 -50.04 -9.64
CA GLY A 504 42.10 -50.54 -10.77
C GLY A 504 43.29 -51.45 -10.44
N SER A 505 44.18 -51.63 -11.42
CA SER A 505 45.45 -52.34 -11.25
C SER A 505 46.58 -51.57 -11.92
N VAL A 506 47.74 -51.48 -11.26
CA VAL A 506 48.94 -50.88 -11.88
C VAL A 506 49.56 -51.87 -12.86
N LYS A 507 49.66 -51.49 -14.14
CA LYS A 507 50.30 -52.29 -15.19
C LYS A 507 51.26 -51.44 -16.01
N MET A 508 52.47 -51.94 -16.25
CA MET A 508 53.50 -51.22 -17.04
C MET A 508 53.79 -49.79 -16.50
N GLY A 509 53.71 -49.59 -15.18
CA GLY A 509 53.88 -48.27 -14.54
C GLY A 509 52.68 -47.33 -14.67
N ARG A 510 51.60 -47.74 -15.34
CA ARG A 510 50.35 -46.97 -15.47
C ARG A 510 49.35 -47.34 -14.36
N GLY A 511 48.80 -46.36 -13.67
CA GLY A 511 47.86 -46.51 -12.55
C GLY A 511 46.63 -45.58 -12.66
N PRO A 512 45.81 -45.45 -11.60
CA PRO A 512 44.75 -44.45 -11.53
C PRO A 512 45.30 -43.04 -11.83
N LYS A 513 44.69 -42.31 -12.79
CA LYS A 513 45.17 -41.00 -13.29
C LYS A 513 44.18 -39.87 -13.02
N GLY A 514 42.99 -39.86 -13.62
CA GLY A 514 41.98 -38.81 -13.42
C GLY A 514 40.90 -39.18 -12.42
N VAL A 515 40.30 -38.18 -11.77
CA VAL A 515 39.17 -38.36 -10.84
C VAL A 515 38.20 -37.19 -10.96
N ALA A 516 36.90 -37.49 -10.94
CA ALA A 516 35.86 -36.47 -10.85
C ALA A 516 34.75 -36.90 -9.91
N VAL A 517 34.12 -35.93 -9.24
CA VAL A 517 33.00 -36.15 -8.32
C VAL A 517 31.73 -35.59 -8.96
N VAL A 518 30.63 -36.33 -8.86
CA VAL A 518 29.31 -35.88 -9.29
C VAL A 518 28.93 -34.63 -8.48
N PRO A 519 28.29 -33.60 -9.08
CA PRO A 519 27.97 -32.34 -8.38
C PRO A 519 27.23 -32.50 -7.05
N ASN A 520 26.43 -33.55 -6.89
CA ASN A 520 25.72 -33.88 -5.63
C ASN A 520 26.64 -34.39 -4.50
N GLY A 521 27.93 -34.58 -4.77
CA GLY A 521 28.94 -35.05 -3.83
C GLY A 521 28.86 -36.52 -3.46
N LYS A 522 27.89 -37.31 -3.95
CA LYS A 522 27.61 -38.69 -3.50
C LYS A 522 28.42 -39.76 -4.23
N THR A 523 28.95 -39.46 -5.41
CA THR A 523 29.62 -40.45 -6.25
C THR A 523 30.88 -39.87 -6.89
N ALA A 524 31.97 -40.62 -6.87
CA ALA A 524 33.21 -40.30 -7.57
C ALA A 524 33.53 -41.35 -8.64
N TYR A 525 34.12 -40.89 -9.74
CA TYR A 525 34.55 -41.71 -10.87
C TYR A 525 36.07 -41.57 -11.03
N VAL A 526 36.78 -42.70 -11.06
CA VAL A 526 38.25 -42.73 -11.15
C VAL A 526 38.69 -43.46 -12.41
N ALA A 527 39.42 -42.77 -13.29
CA ALA A 527 40.02 -43.35 -14.50
C ALA A 527 41.27 -44.18 -14.15
N ASN A 528 41.22 -45.48 -14.44
CA ASN A 528 42.31 -46.40 -14.16
C ASN A 528 43.09 -46.74 -15.43
N SER A 529 44.14 -45.96 -15.73
CA SER A 529 44.91 -46.11 -16.97
C SER A 529 45.51 -47.52 -17.17
N GLY A 530 45.99 -48.15 -16.10
CA GLY A 530 46.58 -49.50 -16.14
C GLY A 530 45.59 -50.65 -16.34
N SER A 531 44.30 -50.45 -16.03
CA SER A 531 43.25 -51.48 -16.16
C SER A 531 42.22 -51.20 -17.24
N ASN A 532 42.29 -50.05 -17.94
CA ASN A 532 41.37 -49.66 -19.02
C ASN A 532 39.89 -49.67 -18.56
N ASN A 533 39.63 -49.14 -17.37
CA ASN A 533 38.30 -49.06 -16.77
C ASN A 533 38.19 -47.82 -15.86
N VAL A 534 36.96 -47.53 -15.43
CA VAL A 534 36.63 -46.49 -14.44
C VAL A 534 36.04 -47.16 -13.21
N SER A 535 36.52 -46.80 -12.02
CA SER A 535 35.92 -47.23 -10.75
C SER A 535 34.87 -46.22 -10.31
N VAL A 536 33.70 -46.71 -9.89
CA VAL A 536 32.60 -45.89 -9.33
C VAL A 536 32.63 -46.04 -7.81
N ILE A 537 32.65 -44.92 -7.10
CA ILE A 537 32.90 -44.87 -5.66
C ILE A 537 31.77 -44.13 -4.97
N ASP A 538 31.19 -44.73 -3.94
CA ASP A 538 30.31 -44.03 -3.01
C ASP A 538 31.19 -43.23 -2.02
N THR A 539 31.03 -41.92 -2.02
CA THR A 539 31.86 -40.98 -1.24
C THR A 539 31.51 -41.00 0.25
N SER A 540 30.30 -41.41 0.61
CA SER A 540 29.85 -41.49 2.00
C SER A 540 30.45 -42.70 2.72
N THR A 541 30.60 -43.82 1.99
CA THR A 541 31.18 -45.05 2.52
C THR A 541 32.65 -45.24 2.13
N ASN A 542 33.15 -44.47 1.17
CA ASN A 542 34.46 -44.63 0.53
C ASN A 542 34.66 -46.08 0.05
N THR A 543 33.69 -46.62 -0.68
CA THR A 543 33.76 -47.97 -1.24
C THR A 543 33.52 -47.97 -2.74
N VAL A 544 34.17 -48.89 -3.45
CA VAL A 544 33.91 -49.11 -4.87
C VAL A 544 32.58 -49.84 -5.01
N THR A 545 31.60 -49.19 -5.63
CA THR A 545 30.26 -49.75 -5.87
C THR A 545 30.15 -50.40 -7.24
N ASP A 546 30.95 -49.95 -8.22
CA ASP A 546 30.92 -50.49 -9.58
C ASP A 546 32.26 -50.28 -10.32
N THR A 547 32.45 -50.93 -11.46
CA THR A 547 33.59 -50.75 -12.37
C THR A 547 33.17 -50.84 -13.82
N VAL A 548 33.36 -49.75 -14.56
CA VAL A 548 32.91 -49.58 -15.95
C VAL A 548 34.09 -49.74 -16.91
N LYS A 549 33.99 -50.66 -17.87
CA LYS A 549 35.04 -50.82 -18.90
C LYS A 549 34.98 -49.68 -19.92
N VAL A 550 36.12 -49.07 -20.22
CA VAL A 550 36.26 -47.98 -21.20
C VAL A 550 37.36 -48.30 -22.23
N GLY A 551 37.82 -47.32 -22.99
CA GLY A 551 38.93 -47.45 -23.92
C GLY A 551 40.29 -47.69 -23.24
N TYR A 552 41.33 -47.79 -24.07
CA TYR A 552 42.70 -47.98 -23.61
C TYR A 552 43.31 -46.70 -23.05
N ASN A 553 44.03 -46.85 -21.93
CA ASN A 553 44.75 -45.79 -21.24
C ASN A 553 43.86 -44.57 -20.90
N PRO A 554 42.78 -44.76 -20.10
CA PRO A 554 41.95 -43.64 -19.68
C PRO A 554 42.75 -42.65 -18.82
N SER A 555 42.74 -41.37 -19.20
CA SER A 555 43.57 -40.32 -18.62
C SER A 555 42.81 -39.43 -17.64
N GLU A 556 41.75 -38.78 -18.10
CA GLU A 556 41.02 -37.74 -17.35
C GLU A 556 39.51 -37.99 -17.38
N VAL A 557 38.80 -37.50 -16.35
CA VAL A 557 37.36 -37.69 -16.18
C VAL A 557 36.69 -36.33 -15.95
N ALA A 558 35.56 -36.08 -16.61
CA ALA A 558 34.68 -34.96 -16.29
C ALA A 558 33.23 -35.42 -16.17
N VAL A 559 32.46 -34.74 -15.31
CA VAL A 559 31.03 -35.03 -15.10
C VAL A 559 30.21 -33.87 -15.67
N SER A 560 29.05 -34.18 -16.27
CA SER A 560 28.10 -33.14 -16.68
C SER A 560 27.55 -32.35 -15.48
N PRO A 561 27.19 -31.07 -15.67
CA PRO A 561 26.65 -30.23 -14.58
C PRO A 561 25.38 -30.79 -13.92
N ASP A 562 24.56 -31.53 -14.66
CA ASP A 562 23.37 -32.22 -14.14
C ASP A 562 23.68 -33.55 -13.41
N GLY A 563 24.95 -33.96 -13.42
CA GLY A 563 25.43 -35.19 -12.80
C GLY A 563 25.07 -36.48 -13.54
N LYS A 564 24.45 -36.42 -14.73
CA LYS A 564 23.89 -37.60 -15.43
C LYS A 564 24.84 -38.32 -16.38
N LYS A 565 25.92 -37.66 -16.80
CA LYS A 565 26.90 -38.20 -17.75
C LYS A 565 28.32 -38.01 -17.25
N VAL A 566 29.15 -39.02 -17.45
CA VAL A 566 30.59 -38.97 -17.18
C VAL A 566 31.33 -39.15 -18.51
N TYR A 567 32.27 -38.25 -18.78
CA TYR A 567 33.10 -38.27 -19.98
C TYR A 567 34.52 -38.68 -19.59
N VAL A 568 35.04 -39.70 -20.26
CA VAL A 568 36.32 -40.31 -19.94
C VAL A 568 37.21 -40.26 -21.17
N VAL A 569 38.33 -39.56 -21.07
CA VAL A 569 39.32 -39.49 -22.15
C VAL A 569 40.12 -40.77 -22.19
N ASN A 570 40.26 -41.40 -23.37
CA ASN A 570 41.07 -42.59 -23.58
C ASN A 570 42.24 -42.26 -24.52
N GLU A 571 43.41 -41.99 -23.92
CA GLU A 571 44.60 -41.45 -24.59
C GLU A 571 45.10 -42.38 -25.72
N ASP A 572 45.25 -43.69 -25.44
CA ASP A 572 45.77 -44.65 -26.44
C ASP A 572 44.71 -45.04 -27.48
N SER A 573 43.43 -44.77 -27.21
CA SER A 573 42.32 -45.06 -28.14
C SER A 573 41.87 -43.88 -28.98
N ASN A 574 42.41 -42.68 -28.73
CA ASN A 574 42.03 -41.43 -29.39
C ASN A 574 40.50 -41.19 -29.40
N ASN A 575 39.84 -41.44 -28.26
CA ASN A 575 38.39 -41.27 -28.13
C ASN A 575 37.96 -40.89 -26.71
N VAL A 576 36.71 -40.45 -26.56
CA VAL A 576 36.04 -40.23 -25.27
C VAL A 576 34.94 -41.27 -25.07
N SER A 577 34.92 -41.96 -23.94
CA SER A 577 33.79 -42.79 -23.52
C SER A 577 32.78 -41.96 -22.73
N VAL A 578 31.49 -42.07 -23.05
CA VAL A 578 30.40 -41.41 -22.34
C VAL A 578 29.65 -42.45 -21.52
N ILE A 579 29.64 -42.29 -20.19
CA ILE A 579 28.99 -43.18 -19.23
C ILE A 579 27.72 -42.50 -18.73
N ASP A 580 26.62 -43.25 -18.67
CA ASP A 580 25.38 -42.87 -17.99
C ASP A 580 25.48 -43.21 -16.50
N THR A 581 25.23 -42.24 -15.62
CA THR A 581 25.46 -42.40 -14.17
C THR A 581 24.36 -43.16 -13.44
N ASP A 582 23.17 -43.26 -14.02
CA ASP A 582 22.07 -44.01 -13.43
C ASP A 582 22.28 -45.51 -13.61
N THR A 583 22.89 -45.89 -14.73
CA THR A 583 23.14 -47.28 -15.11
C THR A 583 24.60 -47.73 -14.97
N ASN A 584 25.54 -46.80 -14.81
CA ASN A 584 26.99 -47.03 -14.85
C ASN A 584 27.45 -47.77 -16.13
N THR A 585 26.86 -47.45 -17.28
CA THR A 585 27.23 -48.09 -18.56
C THR A 585 27.72 -47.09 -19.60
N VAL A 586 28.66 -47.52 -20.45
CA VAL A 586 29.09 -46.71 -21.61
C VAL A 586 27.96 -46.67 -22.64
N THR A 587 27.43 -45.48 -22.88
CA THR A 587 26.35 -45.24 -23.86
C THR A 587 26.89 -45.01 -25.27
N VAL A 588 28.05 -44.35 -25.39
CA VAL A 588 28.70 -44.07 -26.67
C VAL A 588 30.19 -43.81 -26.49
N THR A 589 30.96 -44.04 -27.56
CA THR A 589 32.38 -43.66 -27.66
C THR A 589 32.56 -42.70 -28.84
N VAL A 590 33.15 -41.54 -28.60
CA VAL A 590 33.28 -40.45 -29.57
C VAL A 590 34.75 -40.32 -29.98
N PRO A 591 35.11 -40.58 -31.25
CA PRO A 591 36.47 -40.36 -31.74
C PRO A 591 36.88 -38.89 -31.65
N VAL A 592 38.12 -38.63 -31.21
CA VAL A 592 38.73 -37.29 -31.14
C VAL A 592 40.13 -37.32 -31.80
N GLY A 593 40.89 -36.23 -31.68
CA GLY A 593 42.27 -36.16 -32.17
C GLY A 593 43.24 -37.08 -31.43
N ASN A 594 44.50 -37.10 -31.87
CA ASN A 594 45.52 -37.99 -31.32
C ASN A 594 46.02 -37.55 -29.93
N TRP A 595 46.24 -38.55 -29.06
CA TRP A 595 46.72 -38.37 -27.68
C TRP A 595 45.88 -37.36 -26.90
N PRO A 596 44.58 -37.64 -26.73
CA PRO A 596 43.75 -36.76 -25.92
C PRO A 596 44.13 -36.88 -24.44
N GLU A 597 44.18 -35.75 -23.72
CA GLU A 597 44.60 -35.73 -22.32
C GLU A 597 43.53 -35.11 -21.41
N GLY A 598 43.28 -33.80 -21.54
CA GLY A 598 42.37 -33.04 -20.69
C GLY A 598 40.96 -32.94 -21.28
N ILE A 599 39.97 -32.78 -20.39
CA ILE A 599 38.56 -32.69 -20.75
C ILE A 599 37.81 -31.72 -19.85
N ALA A 600 36.94 -30.89 -20.44
CA ALA A 600 36.06 -30.00 -19.69
C ALA A 600 34.68 -29.91 -20.34
N VAL A 601 33.64 -29.86 -19.51
CA VAL A 601 32.24 -29.72 -19.93
C VAL A 601 31.80 -28.28 -19.70
N THR A 602 31.02 -27.71 -20.61
CA THR A 602 30.44 -26.37 -20.41
C THR A 602 29.44 -26.36 -19.24
N PRO A 603 29.27 -25.23 -18.53
CA PRO A 603 28.31 -25.12 -17.42
C PRO A 603 26.85 -25.41 -17.81
N ASP A 604 26.48 -25.20 -19.08
CA ASP A 604 25.15 -25.56 -19.61
C ASP A 604 25.03 -27.03 -20.04
N GLY A 605 26.12 -27.80 -19.96
CA GLY A 605 26.20 -29.21 -20.31
C GLY A 605 26.15 -29.52 -21.81
N LYS A 606 26.13 -28.51 -22.69
CA LYS A 606 25.90 -28.71 -24.13
C LYS A 606 27.13 -29.06 -24.95
N LYS A 607 28.33 -28.67 -24.49
CA LYS A 607 29.59 -28.93 -25.19
C LYS A 607 30.63 -29.56 -24.27
N VAL A 608 31.47 -30.41 -24.85
CA VAL A 608 32.67 -30.95 -24.20
C VAL A 608 33.88 -30.59 -25.03
N TYR A 609 34.91 -30.06 -24.37
CA TYR A 609 36.19 -29.70 -24.99
C TYR A 609 37.24 -30.71 -24.57
N VAL A 610 37.99 -31.24 -25.53
CA VAL A 610 39.01 -32.29 -25.32
C VAL A 610 40.31 -31.85 -25.97
N THR A 611 41.37 -31.70 -25.19
CA THR A 611 42.70 -31.37 -25.71
C THR A 611 43.32 -32.59 -26.38
N ASN A 612 43.99 -32.38 -27.51
CA ASN A 612 44.66 -33.41 -28.29
C ASN A 612 46.14 -33.01 -28.38
N GLY A 613 46.96 -33.68 -27.57
CA GLY A 613 48.36 -33.31 -27.34
C GLY A 613 49.27 -33.59 -28.54
N GLY A 614 48.83 -34.44 -29.47
CA GLY A 614 49.66 -35.00 -30.53
C GLY A 614 50.90 -35.74 -29.99
N ASN A 615 51.66 -36.36 -30.88
CA ASN A 615 52.99 -36.90 -30.55
C ASN A 615 54.06 -36.12 -31.33
N ILE A 616 55.32 -36.15 -30.87
CA ILE A 616 56.50 -35.62 -31.56
C ILE A 616 56.58 -36.05 -33.04
N THR A 617 56.02 -37.21 -33.39
CA THR A 617 56.01 -37.76 -34.76
C THR A 617 54.73 -37.47 -35.56
N ALA A 618 53.68 -36.97 -34.92
CA ALA A 618 52.40 -36.60 -35.54
C ALA A 618 51.72 -35.50 -34.69
N PRO A 619 52.12 -34.23 -34.85
CA PRO A 619 51.55 -33.12 -34.09
C PRO A 619 50.11 -32.84 -34.54
N GLU A 620 49.18 -32.82 -33.59
CA GLU A 620 47.76 -32.52 -33.79
C GLU A 620 47.25 -31.59 -32.68
N ASP A 621 48.05 -30.56 -32.39
CA ASP A 621 47.89 -29.58 -31.31
C ASP A 621 46.56 -28.81 -31.38
N THR A 622 45.49 -29.46 -30.93
CA THR A 622 44.11 -29.04 -31.18
C THR A 622 43.19 -29.33 -29.99
N VAL A 623 42.04 -28.68 -29.96
CA VAL A 623 40.92 -29.01 -29.07
C VAL A 623 39.73 -29.49 -29.89
N SER A 624 39.24 -30.69 -29.60
CA SER A 624 38.02 -31.24 -30.19
C SER A 624 36.80 -30.75 -29.40
N VAL A 625 35.78 -30.27 -30.09
CA VAL A 625 34.53 -29.75 -29.50
C VAL A 625 33.40 -30.72 -29.80
N ILE A 626 32.93 -31.46 -28.79
CA ILE A 626 31.85 -32.44 -28.89
C ILE A 626 30.53 -31.78 -28.50
N ASP A 627 29.49 -31.94 -29.31
CA ASP A 627 28.11 -31.61 -28.95
C ASP A 627 27.49 -32.77 -28.16
N THR A 628 26.99 -32.51 -26.95
CA THR A 628 26.55 -33.58 -26.01
C THR A 628 25.18 -34.16 -26.32
N ALA A 629 24.40 -33.49 -27.17
CA ALA A 629 23.10 -33.98 -27.63
C ALA A 629 23.28 -35.02 -28.75
N THR A 630 24.21 -34.76 -29.66
CA THR A 630 24.49 -35.61 -30.82
C THR A 630 25.66 -36.58 -30.60
N ASN A 631 26.54 -36.32 -29.63
CA ASN A 631 27.79 -37.03 -29.37
C ASN A 631 28.74 -37.05 -30.58
N ILE A 632 28.82 -35.94 -31.31
CA ILE A 632 29.68 -35.78 -32.49
C ILE A 632 30.63 -34.60 -32.28
N VAL A 633 31.87 -34.72 -32.77
CA VAL A 633 32.81 -33.60 -32.85
C VAL A 633 32.32 -32.60 -33.90
N THR A 634 31.96 -31.39 -33.45
CA THR A 634 31.42 -30.31 -34.28
C THR A 634 32.49 -29.30 -34.72
N ALA A 635 33.62 -29.24 -34.02
CA ALA A 635 34.76 -28.41 -34.38
C ALA A 635 36.08 -28.99 -33.86
N THR A 636 37.18 -28.63 -34.53
CA THR A 636 38.56 -28.91 -34.10
C THR A 636 39.32 -27.59 -34.14
N VAL A 637 39.75 -27.11 -32.97
CA VAL A 637 40.31 -25.77 -32.78
C VAL A 637 41.84 -25.87 -32.62
N PRO A 638 42.66 -25.31 -33.52
CA PRO A 638 44.11 -25.27 -33.34
C PRO A 638 44.50 -24.43 -32.12
N VAL A 639 45.42 -24.93 -31.31
CA VAL A 639 45.94 -24.26 -30.10
C VAL A 639 47.47 -24.26 -30.07
N GLY A 640 48.08 -23.90 -28.94
CA GLY A 640 49.52 -24.01 -28.74
C GLY A 640 49.98 -25.48 -28.64
N THR A 641 51.29 -25.71 -28.68
CA THR A 641 51.84 -27.08 -28.79
C THR A 641 51.70 -27.88 -27.50
N HIS A 642 51.37 -29.16 -27.65
CA HIS A 642 51.17 -30.13 -26.59
C HIS A 642 50.16 -29.65 -25.54
N PRO A 643 48.89 -29.40 -25.92
CA PRO A 643 47.85 -28.99 -25.00
C PRO A 643 47.51 -30.12 -24.00
N ARG A 644 47.38 -29.76 -22.72
CA ARG A 644 47.12 -30.68 -21.61
C ARG A 644 45.83 -30.31 -20.89
N GLY A 645 45.93 -29.67 -19.73
CA GLY A 645 44.80 -29.23 -18.94
C GLY A 645 43.92 -28.22 -19.65
N ILE A 646 42.64 -28.27 -19.31
CA ILE A 646 41.60 -27.46 -19.94
C ILE A 646 40.50 -27.12 -18.95
N ALA A 647 40.07 -25.85 -18.93
CA ALA A 647 38.98 -25.41 -18.08
C ALA A 647 38.07 -24.42 -18.80
N VAL A 648 36.76 -24.54 -18.57
CA VAL A 648 35.75 -23.60 -19.07
C VAL A 648 35.41 -22.60 -17.97
N THR A 649 35.22 -21.33 -18.34
CA THR A 649 34.76 -20.31 -17.39
C THR A 649 33.34 -20.61 -16.89
N PRO A 650 32.98 -20.23 -15.64
CA PRO A 650 31.63 -20.46 -15.09
C PRO A 650 30.49 -19.83 -15.91
N ASP A 651 30.76 -18.75 -16.65
CA ASP A 651 29.79 -18.15 -17.57
C ASP A 651 29.68 -18.88 -18.93
N GLY A 652 30.50 -19.91 -19.14
CA GLY A 652 30.54 -20.74 -20.33
C GLY A 652 31.11 -20.05 -21.58
N LYS A 653 31.66 -18.84 -21.49
CA LYS A 653 32.06 -18.05 -22.67
C LYS A 653 33.48 -18.33 -23.16
N ASN A 654 34.39 -18.72 -22.27
CA ASN A 654 35.79 -18.93 -22.62
C ASN A 654 36.29 -20.30 -22.15
N VAL A 655 37.22 -20.87 -22.90
CA VAL A 655 37.98 -22.07 -22.51
C VAL A 655 39.46 -21.73 -22.45
N TYR A 656 40.10 -22.06 -21.34
CA TYR A 656 41.53 -21.88 -21.12
C TYR A 656 42.22 -23.23 -21.29
N VAL A 657 43.27 -23.26 -22.12
CA VAL A 657 43.98 -24.49 -22.50
C VAL A 657 45.47 -24.33 -22.20
N ALA A 658 46.01 -25.18 -21.33
CA ALA A 658 47.42 -25.21 -20.97
C ALA A 658 48.26 -25.84 -22.09
N ASN A 659 49.19 -25.08 -22.69
CA ASN A 659 50.09 -25.56 -23.74
C ASN A 659 51.51 -25.72 -23.18
N SER A 660 51.92 -26.95 -22.86
CA SER A 660 53.09 -27.19 -22.02
C SER A 660 54.43 -26.87 -22.71
N HIS A 661 54.59 -27.24 -23.99
CA HIS A 661 55.84 -27.04 -24.73
C HIS A 661 56.08 -25.58 -25.15
N ASN A 662 55.01 -24.82 -25.40
CA ASN A 662 55.11 -23.40 -25.77
C ASN A 662 55.05 -22.47 -24.55
N ARG A 663 54.83 -22.99 -23.34
CA ARG A 663 54.73 -22.21 -22.10
C ARG A 663 53.64 -21.12 -22.13
N THR A 664 52.50 -21.45 -22.75
CA THR A 664 51.37 -20.52 -22.94
C THR A 664 50.04 -21.12 -22.52
N VAL A 665 49.03 -20.27 -22.36
CA VAL A 665 47.62 -20.66 -22.22
C VAL A 665 46.81 -20.06 -23.37
N SER A 666 46.16 -20.91 -24.17
CA SER A 666 45.24 -20.46 -25.23
C SER A 666 43.86 -20.17 -24.64
N VAL A 667 43.21 -19.09 -25.10
CA VAL A 667 41.85 -18.68 -24.70
C VAL A 667 40.92 -18.83 -25.90
N ILE A 668 40.03 -19.81 -25.85
CA ILE A 668 39.04 -20.10 -26.91
C ILE A 668 37.71 -19.45 -26.55
N ASP A 669 37.10 -18.73 -27.49
CA ASP A 669 35.72 -18.27 -27.37
C ASP A 669 34.76 -19.40 -27.76
N THR A 670 33.83 -19.75 -26.86
CA THR A 670 32.95 -20.92 -27.02
C THR A 670 31.82 -20.70 -28.02
N ALA A 671 31.50 -19.45 -28.36
CA ALA A 671 30.48 -19.13 -29.35
C ALA A 671 31.01 -19.36 -30.78
N THR A 672 32.26 -18.97 -31.02
CA THR A 672 32.92 -19.04 -32.33
C THR A 672 33.83 -20.27 -32.50
N ASN A 673 34.15 -20.98 -31.41
CA ASN A 673 35.15 -22.06 -31.37
C ASN A 673 36.50 -21.60 -31.96
N SER A 674 36.97 -20.41 -31.58
CA SER A 674 38.22 -19.83 -32.09
C SER A 674 39.10 -19.27 -30.98
N VAL A 675 40.42 -19.35 -31.15
CA VAL A 675 41.38 -18.77 -30.18
C VAL A 675 41.34 -17.25 -30.29
N THR A 676 40.98 -16.57 -29.20
CA THR A 676 40.90 -15.10 -29.11
C THR A 676 42.09 -14.48 -28.40
N ALA A 677 42.89 -15.26 -27.67
CA ALA A 677 44.14 -14.83 -27.07
C ALA A 677 45.06 -16.02 -26.76
N THR A 678 46.34 -15.73 -26.63
CA THR A 678 47.36 -16.64 -26.10
C THR A 678 48.14 -15.88 -25.03
N VAL A 679 48.19 -16.44 -23.81
CA VAL A 679 48.80 -15.79 -22.63
C VAL A 679 50.10 -16.51 -22.28
N ASP A 680 51.22 -15.79 -22.24
CA ASP A 680 52.50 -16.34 -21.81
C ASP A 680 52.50 -16.52 -20.28
N VAL A 681 52.76 -17.74 -19.80
CA VAL A 681 52.72 -18.06 -18.35
C VAL A 681 54.09 -18.29 -17.73
N ASP A 682 55.15 -18.29 -18.55
CA ASP A 682 56.56 -18.46 -18.14
C ASP A 682 56.81 -19.71 -17.26
N ASN A 683 55.92 -20.68 -17.38
CA ASN A 683 55.97 -21.99 -16.74
C ASN A 683 55.70 -23.04 -17.82
N SER A 684 55.98 -24.31 -17.58
CA SER A 684 55.48 -25.44 -18.38
C SER A 684 54.10 -25.87 -17.87
N PRO A 685 52.98 -25.26 -18.34
CA PRO A 685 51.67 -25.49 -17.75
C PRO A 685 51.22 -26.93 -17.97
N HIS A 686 50.73 -27.57 -16.91
CA HIS A 686 50.21 -28.91 -16.92
C HIS A 686 48.69 -28.88 -16.83
N GLU A 687 48.16 -28.30 -15.75
CA GLU A 687 46.72 -28.22 -15.47
C GLU A 687 46.26 -26.77 -15.22
N VAL A 688 44.99 -26.49 -15.50
CA VAL A 688 44.40 -25.16 -15.37
C VAL A 688 43.02 -25.21 -14.73
N VAL A 689 42.74 -24.30 -13.80
CA VAL A 689 41.38 -24.13 -13.24
C VAL A 689 40.95 -22.68 -13.23
N VAL A 690 39.66 -22.46 -13.43
CA VAL A 690 39.03 -21.14 -13.29
C VAL A 690 38.30 -21.09 -11.95
N ASN A 691 38.46 -20.01 -11.20
CA ASN A 691 37.71 -19.86 -9.96
C ASN A 691 36.19 -19.74 -10.20
N PRO A 692 35.33 -20.08 -9.23
CA PRO A 692 33.87 -20.06 -9.40
C PRO A 692 33.28 -18.70 -9.81
N THR A 693 33.95 -17.59 -9.50
CA THR A 693 33.53 -16.24 -9.92
C THR A 693 33.96 -15.90 -11.35
N GLY A 694 34.81 -16.71 -11.98
CA GLY A 694 35.30 -16.51 -13.35
C GLY A 694 36.30 -15.37 -13.50
N THR A 695 36.81 -14.81 -12.41
CA THR A 695 37.71 -13.64 -12.42
C THR A 695 39.18 -14.00 -12.56
N LYS A 696 39.58 -15.21 -12.15
CA LYS A 696 40.96 -15.67 -12.15
C LYS A 696 41.10 -17.08 -12.69
N VAL A 697 42.21 -17.32 -13.38
CA VAL A 697 42.65 -18.64 -13.82
C VAL A 697 43.95 -19.00 -13.12
N TYR A 698 43.99 -20.15 -12.48
CA TYR A 698 45.17 -20.69 -11.81
C TYR A 698 45.76 -21.78 -12.68
N VAL A 699 47.04 -21.64 -13.01
CA VAL A 699 47.75 -22.52 -13.94
C VAL A 699 48.91 -23.18 -13.21
N ALA A 700 48.79 -24.47 -12.93
CA ALA A 700 49.88 -25.27 -12.37
C ALA A 700 50.86 -25.65 -13.48
N GLY A 701 52.15 -25.54 -13.23
CA GLY A 701 53.15 -25.97 -14.20
C GLY A 701 54.48 -26.37 -13.58
N GLY A 702 55.22 -27.19 -14.33
CA GLY A 702 56.36 -27.99 -13.84
C GLY A 702 57.56 -27.21 -13.29
N ASP A 703 57.65 -25.89 -13.52
CA ASP A 703 58.76 -25.04 -13.06
C ASP A 703 58.62 -24.60 -11.58
N GLY A 704 57.60 -25.07 -10.87
CA GLY A 704 57.52 -25.01 -9.40
C GLY A 704 56.57 -23.98 -8.80
N PHE A 705 55.75 -23.34 -9.63
CA PHE A 705 54.82 -22.30 -9.20
C PHE A 705 53.47 -22.41 -9.92
N VAL A 706 52.45 -21.73 -9.38
CA VAL A 706 51.17 -21.51 -10.04
C VAL A 706 51.14 -20.09 -10.60
N SER A 707 50.88 -19.95 -11.89
CA SER A 707 50.62 -18.65 -12.53
C SER A 707 49.15 -18.29 -12.38
N VAL A 708 48.86 -17.08 -11.89
CA VAL A 708 47.49 -16.57 -11.77
C VAL A 708 47.23 -15.57 -12.88
N ILE A 709 46.27 -15.84 -13.74
CA ILE A 709 45.84 -14.99 -14.86
C ILE A 709 44.55 -14.28 -14.46
N ASP A 710 44.50 -12.97 -14.66
CA ASP A 710 43.25 -12.20 -14.59
C ASP A 710 42.47 -12.35 -15.92
N THR A 711 41.20 -12.78 -15.84
CA THR A 711 40.42 -13.16 -17.03
C THR A 711 40.01 -11.96 -17.89
N VAL A 712 39.94 -10.76 -17.30
CA VAL A 712 39.57 -9.53 -17.99
C VAL A 712 40.74 -8.99 -18.81
N THR A 713 41.91 -8.88 -18.17
CA THR A 713 43.13 -8.33 -18.79
C THR A 713 43.92 -9.37 -19.58
N ARG A 714 43.66 -10.66 -19.35
CA ARG A 714 44.35 -11.80 -19.98
C ARG A 714 45.87 -11.76 -19.75
N LYS A 715 46.27 -11.38 -18.54
CA LYS A 715 47.67 -11.27 -18.12
C LYS A 715 47.91 -12.02 -16.82
N VAL A 716 49.12 -12.54 -16.67
CA VAL A 716 49.61 -13.08 -15.39
C VAL A 716 49.74 -11.92 -14.40
N ILE A 717 49.01 -11.98 -13.30
CA ILE A 717 48.99 -10.97 -12.23
C ILE A 717 49.89 -11.34 -11.05
N THR A 718 50.09 -12.64 -10.79
CA THR A 718 51.01 -13.11 -9.75
C THR A 718 51.48 -14.54 -10.03
N ARG A 719 52.55 -14.95 -9.34
CA ARG A 719 53.12 -16.30 -9.37
C ARG A 719 53.28 -16.80 -7.94
N LEU A 720 52.76 -17.98 -7.67
CA LEU A 720 52.69 -18.56 -6.33
C LEU A 720 53.62 -19.77 -6.26
N ASN A 721 54.72 -19.67 -5.51
CA ASN A 721 55.65 -20.78 -5.35
C ASN A 721 55.00 -21.88 -4.50
N VAL A 722 54.79 -23.05 -5.07
CA VAL A 722 54.03 -24.16 -4.45
C VAL A 722 54.86 -25.43 -4.25
N GLY A 723 56.14 -25.41 -4.64
CA GLY A 723 57.02 -26.59 -4.61
C GLY A 723 57.27 -27.17 -6.00
N LYS A 724 58.13 -28.19 -6.09
CA LYS A 724 58.62 -28.73 -7.38
C LYS A 724 57.53 -29.54 -8.10
N TYR A 725 57.53 -29.47 -9.43
CA TYR A 725 56.60 -30.18 -10.31
C TYR A 725 55.11 -30.19 -9.87
N PRO A 726 54.43 -29.03 -9.84
CA PRO A 726 52.98 -28.97 -9.81
C PRO A 726 52.37 -29.71 -11.00
N GLU A 727 51.53 -30.71 -10.74
CA GLU A 727 50.89 -31.54 -11.78
C GLU A 727 49.39 -31.24 -11.87
N GLU A 728 48.67 -31.29 -10.75
CA GLU A 728 47.21 -31.15 -10.69
C GLU A 728 46.78 -29.96 -9.84
N ILE A 729 45.64 -29.35 -10.19
CA ILE A 729 45.10 -28.19 -9.49
C ILE A 729 43.58 -28.22 -9.46
N ALA A 730 42.98 -27.88 -8.32
CA ALA A 730 41.53 -27.82 -8.15
C ALA A 730 41.15 -26.64 -7.26
N VAL A 731 40.03 -25.99 -7.58
CA VAL A 731 39.47 -24.89 -6.78
C VAL A 731 38.25 -25.38 -6.01
N THR A 732 38.11 -24.94 -4.75
CA THR A 732 36.92 -25.29 -3.97
C THR A 732 35.66 -24.69 -4.60
N PRO A 733 34.48 -25.33 -4.47
CA PRO A 733 33.23 -24.81 -5.02
C PRO A 733 32.88 -23.39 -4.55
N ASN A 734 33.25 -23.03 -3.32
CA ASN A 734 33.07 -21.68 -2.77
C ASN A 734 34.16 -20.69 -3.23
N GLY A 735 35.17 -21.15 -3.93
CA GLY A 735 36.24 -20.35 -4.51
C GLY A 735 37.27 -19.84 -3.50
N GLU A 736 37.17 -20.16 -2.21
CA GLU A 736 38.05 -19.64 -1.15
C GLU A 736 39.46 -20.25 -1.20
N LYS A 737 39.61 -21.48 -1.71
CA LYS A 737 40.87 -22.19 -1.71
C LYS A 737 41.16 -22.86 -3.05
N VAL A 738 42.44 -22.90 -3.40
CA VAL A 738 42.96 -23.69 -4.53
C VAL A 738 43.95 -24.69 -3.98
N TYR A 739 43.73 -25.96 -4.28
CA TYR A 739 44.60 -27.08 -3.91
C TYR A 739 45.47 -27.42 -5.12
N VAL A 740 46.76 -27.54 -4.88
CA VAL A 740 47.76 -27.82 -5.92
C VAL A 740 48.56 -29.02 -5.47
N VAL A 741 48.59 -30.06 -6.28
CA VAL A 741 49.37 -31.24 -5.98
C VAL A 741 50.74 -31.14 -6.64
N THR A 742 51.78 -31.39 -5.86
CA THR A 742 53.17 -31.29 -6.30
C THR A 742 53.92 -32.60 -6.07
N ARG A 743 54.87 -32.87 -6.96
CA ARG A 743 55.64 -34.11 -6.99
C ARG A 743 57.11 -33.85 -6.65
N GLY A 744 57.67 -34.66 -5.74
CA GLY A 744 59.07 -34.55 -5.34
C GLY A 744 60.08 -35.05 -6.39
N ASP A 745 61.33 -34.60 -6.28
CA ASP A 745 62.43 -35.05 -7.14
C ASP A 745 62.83 -36.51 -6.85
N TYR A 746 63.17 -37.27 -7.90
CA TYR A 746 63.68 -38.63 -7.80
C TYR A 746 65.02 -38.76 -7.03
N GLU A 747 65.76 -37.67 -6.83
CA GLU A 747 67.13 -37.70 -6.31
C GLU A 747 67.27 -37.45 -4.79
N ASN A 748 66.25 -36.94 -4.06
CA ASN A 748 66.44 -36.43 -2.68
C ASN A 748 65.28 -36.68 -1.69
N ASN A 749 64.80 -37.93 -1.54
CA ASN A 749 63.79 -38.35 -0.54
C ASN A 749 62.44 -37.59 -0.60
N TYR A 750 61.47 -38.26 -1.22
CA TYR A 750 60.03 -37.96 -1.33
C TYR A 750 59.46 -36.90 -0.37
N SER A 751 59.12 -35.73 -0.91
CA SER A 751 58.15 -34.83 -0.27
C SER A 751 57.10 -34.39 -1.29
N ASN A 752 56.29 -35.34 -1.76
CA ASN A 752 55.07 -35.00 -2.47
C ASN A 752 54.19 -34.18 -1.51
N ASN A 753 53.50 -33.15 -1.98
CA ASN A 753 52.67 -32.36 -1.09
C ASN A 753 51.46 -31.77 -1.82
N ILE A 754 50.47 -31.36 -1.03
CA ILE A 754 49.37 -30.50 -1.47
C ILE A 754 49.64 -29.10 -0.92
N SER A 755 49.85 -28.15 -1.80
CA SER A 755 49.87 -26.74 -1.46
C SER A 755 48.46 -26.16 -1.51
N VAL A 756 48.08 -25.41 -0.48
CA VAL A 756 46.77 -24.76 -0.35
C VAL A 756 46.95 -23.26 -0.53
N ILE A 757 46.38 -22.72 -1.60
CA ILE A 757 46.35 -21.30 -1.89
C ILE A 757 45.05 -20.72 -1.35
N ASP A 758 45.14 -19.65 -0.56
CA ASP A 758 44.00 -18.80 -0.21
C ASP A 758 43.77 -17.78 -1.33
N THR A 759 42.58 -17.80 -1.92
CA THR A 759 42.27 -16.96 -3.10
C THR A 759 41.92 -15.53 -2.76
N SER A 760 41.62 -15.23 -1.48
CA SER A 760 41.28 -13.87 -1.02
C SER A 760 42.48 -12.93 -1.11
N ASN A 761 43.69 -13.48 -0.96
CA ASN A 761 44.95 -12.74 -1.01
C ASN A 761 45.99 -13.34 -1.97
N ASP A 762 45.65 -14.41 -2.69
CA ASP A 762 46.55 -15.19 -3.55
C ASP A 762 47.87 -15.56 -2.85
N THR A 763 47.77 -16.20 -1.69
CA THR A 763 48.97 -16.67 -0.94
C THR A 763 48.87 -18.15 -0.64
N VAL A 764 50.02 -18.84 -0.58
CA VAL A 764 50.08 -20.22 -0.09
C VAL A 764 49.87 -20.19 1.43
N SER A 765 48.71 -20.68 1.88
CA SER A 765 48.27 -20.66 3.27
C SER A 765 48.67 -21.92 4.04
N ALA A 766 48.88 -23.05 3.36
CA ALA A 766 49.33 -24.30 3.97
C ALA A 766 50.03 -25.21 2.95
N THR A 767 50.85 -26.14 3.45
CA THR A 767 51.43 -27.24 2.68
C THR A 767 51.28 -28.53 3.48
N VAL A 768 50.70 -29.55 2.83
CA VAL A 768 50.43 -30.88 3.40
C VAL A 768 51.35 -31.91 2.75
N ASN A 769 52.22 -32.56 3.50
CA ASN A 769 53.08 -33.62 2.94
C ASN A 769 52.27 -34.90 2.69
N LEU A 770 52.56 -35.58 1.59
CA LEU A 770 51.95 -36.82 1.16
C LEU A 770 52.99 -37.94 1.15
N ASP A 771 52.63 -39.08 1.75
CA ASP A 771 53.44 -40.31 1.72
C ASP A 771 53.21 -41.13 0.42
N VAL A 772 52.43 -40.59 -0.53
CA VAL A 772 52.01 -41.27 -1.76
C VAL A 772 52.32 -40.40 -2.98
N SER A 773 52.50 -41.01 -4.16
CA SER A 773 52.81 -40.32 -5.42
C SER A 773 51.52 -39.79 -6.05
N PRO A 774 51.29 -38.48 -6.04
CA PRO A 774 50.02 -37.95 -6.48
C PRO A 774 49.75 -38.19 -7.97
N GLY A 775 48.47 -38.31 -8.29
CA GLY A 775 47.90 -38.24 -9.64
C GLY A 775 46.75 -37.23 -9.61
N GLY A 776 45.62 -37.55 -10.23
CA GLY A 776 44.44 -36.70 -10.33
C GLY A 776 43.93 -36.17 -8.99
N LEU A 777 43.37 -34.97 -9.05
CA LEU A 777 42.88 -34.21 -7.92
C LEU A 777 41.40 -33.89 -8.12
N ALA A 778 40.56 -34.32 -7.19
CA ALA A 778 39.18 -33.83 -7.11
C ALA A 778 38.83 -33.39 -5.69
N ILE A 779 38.04 -32.32 -5.61
CA ILE A 779 37.46 -31.82 -4.37
C ILE A 779 36.04 -32.37 -4.33
N ILE A 780 35.66 -33.01 -3.23
CA ILE A 780 34.26 -33.39 -3.04
C ILE A 780 33.47 -32.09 -2.87
N PRO A 781 32.40 -31.86 -3.66
CA PRO A 781 31.38 -30.90 -3.27
C PRO A 781 30.82 -31.32 -1.90
N ASP A 782 30.35 -30.37 -1.08
CA ASP A 782 29.54 -30.71 0.10
C ASP A 782 28.52 -31.78 -0.31
N PRO A 783 28.52 -33.03 0.24
CA PRO A 783 27.39 -33.91 0.00
C PRO A 783 26.25 -33.13 0.60
N GLU A 784 25.39 -32.57 -0.25
CA GLU A 784 24.38 -31.62 0.19
C GLU A 784 23.69 -32.24 1.39
N SER A 785 23.88 -31.65 2.58
CA SER A 785 23.03 -32.00 3.72
C SER A 785 21.62 -31.77 3.22
N VAL A 786 20.81 -32.82 3.23
CA VAL A 786 19.51 -32.79 2.55
C VAL A 786 18.57 -32.15 3.54
N PHE A 787 18.65 -30.83 3.65
CA PHE A 787 17.74 -30.07 4.51
C PHE A 787 16.31 -30.41 4.14
N PRO A 788 15.41 -30.38 5.15
CA PRO A 788 14.01 -30.55 4.83
C PRO A 788 13.58 -29.43 3.88
N VAL A 789 12.63 -29.71 2.97
CA VAL A 789 11.99 -28.69 2.14
C VAL A 789 10.56 -28.59 2.62
N ALA A 790 10.25 -27.52 3.34
CA ALA A 790 8.95 -27.32 3.95
C ALA A 790 7.88 -27.15 2.88
N ASN A 791 6.83 -27.96 2.95
CA ASN A 791 5.74 -27.89 2.01
C ASN A 791 4.44 -28.37 2.66
N PHE A 792 3.30 -27.68 2.48
CA PHE A 792 2.01 -28.16 2.97
C PHE A 792 0.82 -27.57 2.19
N SER A 793 -0.37 -28.10 2.42
CA SER A 793 -1.63 -27.52 1.92
C SER A 793 -2.64 -27.43 3.06
N SER A 794 -3.63 -26.56 2.90
CA SER A 794 -4.83 -26.54 3.76
C SER A 794 -6.05 -26.92 2.93
N ASN A 795 -7.07 -27.51 3.57
CA ASN A 795 -8.34 -27.84 2.91
C ASN A 795 -9.15 -26.60 2.53
N VAL A 796 -8.98 -25.50 3.26
CA VAL A 796 -9.59 -24.19 3.01
C VAL A 796 -8.56 -23.09 3.33
N SER A 797 -8.62 -21.97 2.61
CA SER A 797 -7.83 -20.76 2.89
C SER A 797 -8.69 -19.57 3.33
N GLU A 798 -10.02 -19.69 3.23
CA GLU A 798 -10.98 -18.69 3.70
C GLU A 798 -12.26 -19.35 4.23
N GLY A 799 -12.97 -18.69 5.14
CA GLY A 799 -14.28 -19.13 5.63
C GLY A 799 -14.74 -18.38 6.88
N PHE A 800 -15.90 -18.72 7.43
CA PHE A 800 -16.49 -18.02 8.58
C PHE A 800 -16.05 -18.59 9.93
N ALA A 801 -15.91 -17.74 10.95
CA ALA A 801 -15.66 -18.15 12.32
C ALA A 801 -16.88 -18.89 12.93
N PRO A 802 -16.68 -20.02 13.65
CA PRO A 802 -15.41 -20.72 13.83
C PRO A 802 -15.00 -21.51 12.58
N LEU A 803 -13.79 -21.26 12.05
CA LEU A 803 -13.28 -21.93 10.85
C LEU A 803 -12.33 -23.06 11.23
N SER A 804 -12.72 -24.30 10.93
CA SER A 804 -11.86 -25.47 11.11
C SER A 804 -11.04 -25.76 9.86
N VAL A 805 -9.71 -25.76 9.99
CA VAL A 805 -8.74 -25.94 8.91
C VAL A 805 -7.90 -27.19 9.18
N GLN A 806 -7.88 -28.10 8.22
CA GLN A 806 -6.99 -29.25 8.20
C GLN A 806 -5.75 -28.92 7.38
N PHE A 807 -4.58 -29.04 7.99
CA PHE A 807 -3.30 -28.90 7.31
C PHE A 807 -2.73 -30.27 6.93
N THR A 808 -2.19 -30.37 5.71
CA THR A 808 -1.57 -31.59 5.16
C THR A 808 -0.15 -31.30 4.74
N ASP A 809 0.82 -31.92 5.41
CA ASP A 809 2.24 -31.85 5.09
C ASP A 809 2.56 -32.55 3.76
N SER A 810 3.48 -31.96 3.03
CA SER A 810 4.06 -32.45 1.78
C SER A 810 5.57 -32.18 1.73
N SER A 811 6.18 -31.94 2.89
CA SER A 811 7.58 -31.54 3.01
C SER A 811 8.51 -32.69 2.62
N GLU A 812 9.60 -32.36 1.94
CA GLU A 812 10.65 -33.33 1.61
C GLU A 812 11.69 -33.38 2.72
N ASN A 813 12.29 -34.55 2.96
CA ASN A 813 13.44 -34.74 3.88
C ASN A 813 13.23 -34.27 5.33
N ALA A 814 11.98 -34.08 5.78
CA ALA A 814 11.60 -33.72 7.14
C ALA A 814 11.51 -34.95 8.06
N THR A 815 12.05 -34.84 9.27
CA THR A 815 11.89 -35.82 10.35
C THR A 815 11.20 -35.25 11.60
N GLY A 816 10.91 -33.95 11.62
CA GLY A 816 10.14 -33.28 12.68
C GLY A 816 9.37 -32.07 12.14
N TRP A 817 8.24 -31.74 12.79
CA TRP A 817 7.32 -30.66 12.41
C TRP A 817 7.01 -29.77 13.61
N ASN A 818 6.84 -28.48 13.36
CA ASN A 818 6.38 -27.49 14.33
C ASN A 818 5.51 -26.45 13.60
N TRP A 819 4.25 -26.39 13.97
CA TRP A 819 3.23 -25.50 13.43
C TRP A 819 3.01 -24.33 14.37
N ASP A 820 2.91 -23.12 13.81
CA ASP A 820 2.39 -21.92 14.47
C ASP A 820 1.21 -21.43 13.63
N PHE A 821 -0.01 -21.45 14.19
CA PHE A 821 -1.22 -21.15 13.42
C PHE A 821 -1.48 -19.64 13.24
N GLY A 822 -0.65 -18.78 13.85
CA GLY A 822 -0.77 -17.32 13.74
C GLY A 822 -1.74 -16.68 14.73
N ASP A 823 -2.44 -17.46 15.55
CA ASP A 823 -3.34 -17.02 16.62
C ASP A 823 -2.78 -17.29 18.03
N GLY A 824 -1.52 -17.73 18.10
CA GLY A 824 -0.82 -18.10 19.34
C GLY A 824 -0.87 -19.59 19.66
N ALA A 825 -1.65 -20.40 18.94
CA ALA A 825 -1.63 -21.86 19.07
C ALA A 825 -0.52 -22.50 18.22
N VAL A 826 0.01 -23.64 18.71
CA VAL A 826 1.09 -24.40 18.06
C VAL A 826 0.81 -25.90 18.04
N SER A 827 1.46 -26.66 17.15
CA SER A 827 1.39 -28.13 17.09
C SER A 827 2.68 -28.77 16.59
N ASN A 828 3.00 -30.00 17.02
CA ASN A 828 4.13 -30.78 16.48
C ASN A 828 3.66 -31.99 15.64
N GLU A 829 2.36 -32.09 15.36
CA GLU A 829 1.83 -33.16 14.52
C GLU A 829 2.22 -32.92 13.05
N GLN A 830 2.43 -33.99 12.28
CA GLN A 830 2.72 -33.87 10.86
C GLN A 830 1.53 -33.24 10.09
N ASN A 831 0.29 -33.62 10.42
CA ASN A 831 -0.93 -33.17 9.73
C ASN A 831 -2.01 -32.67 10.73
N PRO A 832 -1.84 -31.50 11.36
CA PRO A 832 -2.75 -31.05 12.41
C PRO A 832 -4.06 -30.48 11.85
N ALA A 833 -5.13 -30.56 12.64
CA ALA A 833 -6.33 -29.76 12.46
C ALA A 833 -6.35 -28.61 13.49
N HIS A 834 -6.70 -27.41 13.05
CA HIS A 834 -6.80 -26.23 13.90
C HIS A 834 -8.12 -25.50 13.67
N THR A 835 -8.68 -24.86 14.70
CA THR A 835 -9.94 -24.11 14.58
C THR A 835 -9.74 -22.67 15.01
N TYR A 836 -9.90 -21.75 14.07
CA TYR A 836 -9.86 -20.32 14.32
C TYR A 836 -11.21 -19.83 14.83
N LEU A 837 -11.23 -19.32 16.06
CA LEU A 837 -12.49 -18.94 16.74
C LEU A 837 -12.96 -17.51 16.45
N SER A 838 -12.06 -16.65 15.98
CA SER A 838 -12.35 -15.23 15.73
C SER A 838 -12.07 -14.85 14.27
N PRO A 839 -12.80 -13.88 13.71
CA PRO A 839 -12.46 -13.30 12.42
C PRO A 839 -11.07 -12.64 12.43
N GLY A 840 -10.35 -12.74 11.33
CA GLY A 840 -8.98 -12.22 11.19
C GLY A 840 -8.20 -12.88 10.06
N ASN A 841 -7.07 -12.29 9.69
CA ASN A 841 -6.09 -12.89 8.79
C ASN A 841 -4.96 -13.49 9.62
N TYR A 842 -4.78 -14.81 9.53
CA TYR A 842 -3.78 -15.56 10.29
C TYR A 842 -2.72 -16.13 9.35
N THR A 843 -1.44 -15.98 9.70
CA THR A 843 -0.33 -16.60 8.97
C THR A 843 0.02 -17.93 9.62
N ALA A 844 -0.43 -19.03 9.01
CA ALA A 844 -0.06 -20.37 9.44
C ALA A 844 1.34 -20.72 8.91
N CYS A 845 2.21 -21.16 9.80
CA CYS A 845 3.61 -21.50 9.57
C CYS A 845 3.84 -22.99 9.88
N LEU A 846 4.50 -23.71 8.96
CA LEU A 846 5.11 -24.99 9.23
C LEU A 846 6.63 -24.83 9.21
N ILE A 847 7.29 -25.21 10.29
CA ILE A 847 8.74 -25.38 10.39
C ILE A 847 9.03 -26.87 10.45
N VAL A 848 9.75 -27.39 9.47
CA VAL A 848 10.24 -28.78 9.45
C VAL A 848 11.71 -28.83 9.81
N ASN A 849 12.13 -29.93 10.43
CA ASN A 849 13.51 -30.17 10.81
C ASN A 849 13.97 -31.59 10.47
N ASN A 850 15.28 -31.75 10.31
CA ASN A 850 16.00 -33.02 10.37
C ASN A 850 17.37 -32.85 11.04
N THR A 851 18.22 -33.88 10.99
CA THR A 851 19.57 -33.84 11.57
C THR A 851 20.47 -32.78 10.96
N ASP A 852 20.14 -32.35 9.74
CA ASP A 852 20.96 -31.48 8.92
C ASP A 852 20.52 -30.01 9.10
N GLY A 853 19.24 -29.76 9.40
CA GLY A 853 18.72 -28.51 9.96
C GLY A 853 17.23 -28.30 9.69
N THR A 854 16.81 -27.07 9.39
CA THR A 854 15.38 -26.69 9.34
C THR A 854 15.00 -25.93 8.07
N ASP A 855 13.73 -26.01 7.68
CA ASP A 855 13.14 -25.18 6.62
C ASP A 855 11.69 -24.85 6.99
N SER A 856 11.10 -23.82 6.39
CA SER A 856 9.73 -23.42 6.71
C SER A 856 8.91 -22.97 5.51
N ARG A 857 7.60 -23.19 5.58
CA ARG A 857 6.60 -22.72 4.61
C ARG A 857 5.44 -22.05 5.35
N PHE A 858 4.75 -21.16 4.68
CA PHE A 858 3.65 -20.36 5.24
C PHE A 858 2.44 -20.31 4.29
N THR A 859 1.26 -20.06 4.84
CA THR A 859 0.05 -19.68 4.09
C THR A 859 -0.83 -18.76 4.94
N THR A 860 -1.57 -17.86 4.30
CA THR A 860 -2.59 -17.05 4.97
C THR A 860 -3.92 -17.80 5.04
N ILE A 861 -4.58 -17.73 6.20
CA ILE A 861 -5.95 -18.20 6.43
C ILE A 861 -6.81 -16.97 6.78
N THR A 862 -7.85 -16.70 5.97
CA THR A 862 -8.78 -15.60 6.19
C THR A 862 -10.06 -16.08 6.85
N VAL A 863 -10.32 -15.60 8.06
CA VAL A 863 -11.51 -15.94 8.83
C VAL A 863 -12.46 -14.75 8.85
N LEU A 864 -13.66 -14.95 8.32
CA LEU A 864 -14.71 -13.95 8.18
C LEU A 864 -15.72 -14.05 9.34
N GLU A 865 -16.47 -12.98 9.58
CA GLU A 865 -17.52 -12.95 10.60
C GLU A 865 -18.76 -13.73 10.15
N SER A 866 -19.26 -14.65 10.99
CA SER A 866 -20.44 -15.46 10.64
C SER A 866 -21.69 -14.60 10.63
N GLY A 867 -22.20 -14.28 9.44
CA GLY A 867 -23.47 -13.59 9.27
C GLY A 867 -24.63 -14.47 9.75
N PHE A 868 -25.24 -14.12 10.89
CA PHE A 868 -26.54 -14.66 11.24
C PHE A 868 -27.61 -14.04 10.33
N GLY A 869 -28.11 -14.83 9.38
CA GLY A 869 -29.34 -14.53 8.67
C GLY A 869 -30.51 -14.50 9.66
N ASN A 870 -31.17 -13.35 9.75
CA ASN A 870 -32.52 -13.25 10.30
C ASN A 870 -33.48 -13.99 9.36
N ASP A 871 -33.82 -15.23 9.72
CA ASP A 871 -34.96 -15.94 9.14
C ASP A 871 -36.16 -15.68 10.06
N SER A 872 -36.90 -14.60 9.78
CA SER A 872 -38.23 -14.37 10.32
C SER A 872 -39.18 -13.90 9.21
N ASP A 873 -40.18 -14.76 8.97
CA ASP A 873 -41.42 -14.55 8.22
C ASP A 873 -41.37 -14.40 6.69
N SER A 874 -41.80 -15.47 6.01
CA SER A 874 -42.83 -15.32 4.98
C SER A 874 -43.87 -16.44 5.05
N SER A 875 -44.90 -16.19 5.87
CA SER A 875 -46.22 -16.74 5.64
C SER A 875 -46.82 -16.06 4.39
N GLY A 876 -46.61 -16.68 3.22
CA GLY A 876 -47.14 -16.20 1.94
C GLY A 876 -48.14 -17.19 1.36
N GLY A 877 -49.42 -16.96 1.66
CA GLY A 877 -50.54 -17.79 1.22
C GLY A 877 -50.70 -17.86 -0.30
N SER A 878 -51.19 -19.02 -0.72
CA SER A 878 -51.74 -19.32 -2.03
C SER A 878 -52.79 -18.30 -2.48
N TYR A 879 -52.59 -17.69 -3.64
CA TYR A 879 -53.67 -17.21 -4.50
C TYR A 879 -53.45 -17.68 -5.93
N SER A 880 -54.47 -18.39 -6.42
CA SER A 880 -54.68 -18.86 -7.78
C SER A 880 -55.24 -17.75 -8.68
N ASN A 881 -54.71 -17.63 -9.90
CA ASN A 881 -55.37 -17.34 -11.19
C ASN A 881 -54.22 -17.17 -12.22
N GLY A 882 -54.13 -17.85 -13.36
CA GLY A 882 -55.15 -18.39 -14.25
C GLY A 882 -54.95 -17.71 -15.61
N GLY A 883 -54.33 -18.39 -16.57
CA GLY A 883 -54.09 -17.88 -17.94
C GLY A 883 -52.82 -18.43 -18.57
#